data_AF-A0A528A670-F1
#
_entry.id   AF-A0A528A670-F1
#
_cell.length_a   1.000
_cell.length_b   1.000
_cell.length_c   1.000
_cell.angle_alpha   90.00
_cell.angle_beta   90.00
_cell.angle_gamma   90.00
#
_symmetry.space_group_name_H-M   'P 1'
#
loop_
_entity.id
_entity.type
_entity.pdbx_description
1 polymer ?
#
loop_
_entity_poly.entity_id
_entity_poly.type
_entity_poly.pdbx_seq_one_letter_code
_entity_poly.pdbx_strand_id
1 'polypeptide(L)'
;MNIQTAPTQMEKTSAGFPAITEEPIRSNFLPEERLRTLGTSLANGDVKDLFGLEPFDFQPRVRDSASKILEVYRSTNAAQARGETITPAAQWLLDNNYLVEETIFQVKRDLPRRFYRQLPTLKLSDGASVPRALALAWTYVAHSDSSVSATMFKAIVEGFQSVEPLKIGELWALPSLLRFVLIENLRRIAVRVNRTRQMRQIANEVADRVLAIDDSADRQAILSNYVAHAQDTTFATQLLYRLRDGSQNAGRALEWLEGELEKSGSDAEEIIISEHRTLSSGNVTTGNIIRGLRLINDIDWTVWFEGVSRIDTLLRERTDFAALDFFSRDQYRTAIEEMARRSDRSEFRVAEKAIELAGHAAVADTTGTGPTAHTDVGFFLVGPRRLELEKAIGYRPTISVTTKRAFGKTGWLGIVVPVFALTVLLLVLSGNALANLGLAVPSIVLMLALFAVPASEGALAFFNTVVSLFLKPTRLVGYDYRRGMPPEARTLVVVPSLIGSRDDVEENIRNIEVHHLANTADEIHFALLSDWPDSKTEIDAADIEILQYARDEIARLNARYPSEGAPRFYVLHRRRLYNESQGAWMGWERKRGKLHELNLLLRGDSDTTFLPLDVPLPENVIHVMTLDADTRTTRDAVASLVGKLCHPLNRPHYDAAKRVVTAGYTILQPRITASLTSGDDASFFQRVFSANRGLDPYVFAVSDIYQDVFGDGSFTGKGLYHVDAFEAALKGRIEENTILSHDLLEGALARAALVTDVELVEDYPTRYSVDASRHHRWARGDWQLLGFILDPRSGVPALSRWKMVDNLRRSLTPIFWVMAAIAGWTLLPFTQAAQWQALLILTLFMAPTFDIVHAILPKSGDQTPRGHFSALARDVVFGTALVALKIVLMAHLAWMMGDAIIRTLYRLFVTRQNLLEWRTASQAHKNGDNDLGSYYGMMYGAVIVGVVGLAIPVVADSTGAFVAFFFALFWIGSPAFAFFISRSAETEDRLRISAADIHVLRTIARRTWHYFETFVTAEHHNLPPDNFQESPAPVVAPRTSPTNIGVYLLSVVSARDFGWISLSDATTRIDATMSTIESMPRERGHLFNWYDTTTLKPLYPLYISAVDSGNLAGHLVAVAAACAEWAEAPAVHLQGDFEGILDTVTILDESLAELPDDRRQLRPLRQRLADRLDGMRRAVESIKAQPEMAS
;
A
#
# COMPACT_ATOMS: atom_id res chain seq x y z
N MET A 1 -8.62 10.15 54.83
CA MET A 1 -9.09 10.26 56.23
C MET A 1 -9.79 8.95 56.60
N ASN A 2 -9.53 8.42 57.80
CA ASN A 2 -9.90 7.11 58.38
C ASN A 2 -9.11 5.87 57.91
N ILE A 3 -7.90 5.74 58.47
CA ILE A 3 -7.16 4.47 58.57
C ILE A 3 -7.47 3.90 59.97
N GLN A 4 -8.18 2.78 60.04
CA GLN A 4 -8.22 1.97 61.25
C GLN A 4 -6.98 1.08 61.27
N THR A 5 -6.05 1.41 62.16
CA THR A 5 -4.88 0.62 62.54
C THR A 5 -5.30 -0.66 63.26
N ALA A 6 -4.99 -1.82 62.69
CA ALA A 6 -4.91 -3.10 63.41
C ALA A 6 -3.44 -3.34 63.81
N PRO A 7 -3.10 -3.42 65.11
CA PRO A 7 -1.72 -3.53 65.57
C PRO A 7 -1.35 -4.99 65.85
N THR A 8 -1.15 -5.82 64.83
CA THR A 8 -0.50 -7.15 65.00
C THR A 8 -0.19 -7.76 63.63
N GLN A 9 0.94 -7.38 63.04
CA GLN A 9 1.72 -8.20 62.09
C GLN A 9 3.03 -7.45 61.77
N MET A 10 3.93 -7.37 62.76
CA MET A 10 5.34 -7.10 62.47
C MET A 10 6.01 -8.44 62.13
N GLU A 11 5.83 -8.89 60.88
CA GLU A 11 6.71 -9.92 60.33
C GLU A 11 8.08 -9.30 60.02
N LYS A 12 9.14 -9.97 60.51
CA LYS A 12 10.54 -9.73 60.15
C LYS A 12 10.71 -9.89 58.64
N THR A 13 10.57 -8.79 57.89
CA THR A 13 11.01 -8.72 56.49
C THR A 13 12.41 -8.12 56.48
N SER A 14 13.43 -8.97 56.28
CA SER A 14 14.72 -8.49 55.77
C SER A 14 14.46 -7.92 54.38
N ALA A 15 14.55 -6.60 54.20
CA ALA A 15 14.43 -5.98 52.88
C ALA A 15 15.51 -6.58 51.96
N GLY A 16 15.09 -7.26 50.89
CA GLY A 16 16.01 -7.86 49.93
C GLY A 16 16.82 -6.79 49.22
N PHE A 17 18.14 -6.97 49.17
CA PHE A 17 19.05 -6.08 48.44
C PHE A 17 18.80 -6.22 46.92
N PRO A 18 18.50 -5.14 46.18
CA PRO A 18 18.26 -5.21 44.74
C PRO A 18 19.47 -5.75 43.97
N ALA A 19 19.22 -6.47 42.86
CA ALA A 19 20.27 -7.07 42.05
C ALA A 19 21.25 -6.03 41.45
N ILE A 20 22.52 -6.43 41.29
CA ILE A 20 23.58 -5.64 40.64
C ILE A 20 23.15 -5.29 39.21
N THR A 21 23.39 -4.05 38.81
CA THR A 21 22.97 -3.48 37.53
C THR A 21 24.15 -3.35 36.58
N GLU A 22 23.96 -3.74 35.32
CA GLU A 22 24.95 -3.55 34.24
C GLU A 22 25.26 -2.06 34.03
N GLU A 23 26.52 -1.73 33.75
CA GLU A 23 26.92 -0.35 33.45
C GLU A 23 26.44 0.11 32.05
N PRO A 24 26.10 1.40 31.89
CA PRO A 24 25.75 1.97 30.59
C PRO A 24 26.86 1.75 29.55
N ILE A 25 26.48 1.55 28.30
CA ILE A 25 27.41 1.43 27.17
C ILE A 25 28.02 2.81 26.91
N ARG A 26 29.23 3.03 27.42
CA ARG A 26 29.92 4.32 27.36
C ARG A 26 31.44 4.17 27.40
N SER A 27 32.14 5.03 26.67
CA SER A 27 33.60 5.17 26.65
C SER A 27 33.97 6.64 26.39
N ASN A 28 35.26 6.93 26.21
CA ASN A 28 35.74 8.28 25.91
C ASN A 28 35.13 8.81 24.61
N PHE A 29 34.54 10.00 24.63
CA PHE A 29 33.96 10.62 23.44
C PHE A 29 35.03 10.86 22.38
N LEU A 30 34.74 10.53 21.12
CA LEU A 30 35.67 10.70 19.99
C LEU A 30 35.07 11.61 18.89
N PRO A 31 35.84 12.57 18.36
CA PRO A 31 35.44 13.35 17.20
C PRO A 31 35.49 12.50 15.91
N GLU A 32 34.87 12.99 14.84
CA GLU A 32 34.68 12.31 13.55
C GLU A 32 35.96 11.63 13.01
N GLU A 33 37.09 12.34 12.98
CA GLU A 33 38.35 11.80 12.43
C GLU A 33 38.91 10.63 13.25
N ARG A 34 38.74 10.68 14.57
CA ARG A 34 39.15 9.57 15.46
C ARG A 34 38.18 8.39 15.35
N LEU A 35 36.90 8.64 15.10
CA LEU A 35 35.93 7.57 14.81
C LEU A 35 36.27 6.84 13.50
N ARG A 36 36.70 7.55 12.45
CA ARG A 36 37.21 6.94 11.21
C ARG A 36 38.42 6.05 11.45
N THR A 37 39.39 6.53 12.23
CA THR A 37 40.58 5.75 12.61
C THR A 37 40.17 4.53 13.44
N LEU A 38 39.25 4.68 14.38
CA LEU A 38 38.74 3.59 15.21
C LEU A 38 38.04 2.50 14.38
N GLY A 39 37.27 2.89 13.36
CA GLY A 39 36.69 1.93 12.41
C GLY A 39 37.75 1.10 11.70
N THR A 40 38.86 1.73 11.30
CA THR A 40 40.02 1.05 10.67
C THR A 40 40.67 0.06 11.64
N SER A 41 40.92 0.48 12.88
CA SER A 41 41.47 -0.37 13.93
C SER A 41 40.56 -1.55 14.29
N LEU A 42 39.24 -1.34 14.30
CA LEU A 42 38.27 -2.42 14.51
C LEU A 42 38.32 -3.45 13.37
N ALA A 43 38.44 -3.00 12.12
CA ALA A 43 38.53 -3.89 10.96
C ALA A 43 39.84 -4.70 10.92
N ASN A 44 40.97 -4.10 11.35
CA ASN A 44 42.26 -4.80 11.49
C ASN A 44 42.27 -5.82 12.64
N GLY A 45 41.28 -5.77 13.54
CA GLY A 45 41.24 -6.59 14.75
C GLY A 45 42.16 -6.09 15.86
N ASP A 46 42.56 -4.81 15.83
CA ASP A 46 43.36 -4.16 16.88
C ASP A 46 42.51 -3.92 18.15
N VAL A 47 41.20 -3.75 17.97
CA VAL A 47 40.22 -3.54 19.05
C VAL A 47 39.41 -4.83 19.23
N LYS A 48 39.71 -5.59 20.30
CA LYS A 48 39.02 -6.86 20.62
C LYS A 48 38.21 -6.81 21.91
N ASP A 49 38.49 -5.83 22.76
CA ASP A 49 37.81 -5.64 24.04
C ASP A 49 36.78 -4.52 23.89
N LEU A 50 35.50 -4.90 23.75
CA LEU A 50 34.37 -3.99 23.60
C LEU A 50 33.59 -3.98 24.91
N PHE A 51 33.74 -2.89 25.67
CA PHE A 51 33.15 -2.76 27.00
C PHE A 51 31.65 -3.10 27.01
N GLY A 52 31.29 -4.07 27.87
CA GLY A 52 29.92 -4.51 28.09
C GLY A 52 29.28 -5.34 26.97
N LEU A 53 30.02 -5.68 25.90
CA LEU A 53 29.54 -6.55 24.83
C LEU A 53 29.95 -8.01 25.11
N GLU A 54 28.99 -8.80 25.56
CA GLU A 54 29.12 -10.25 25.70
C GLU A 54 28.30 -10.97 24.62
N PRO A 55 28.63 -12.22 24.25
CA PRO A 55 27.79 -13.01 23.36
C PRO A 55 26.41 -13.32 23.97
N PHE A 56 25.33 -12.92 23.30
CA PHE A 56 23.94 -13.20 23.69
C PHE A 56 23.09 -13.71 22.51
N ASP A 57 21.98 -14.40 22.81
CA ASP A 57 20.96 -14.66 21.79
C ASP A 57 20.14 -13.38 21.56
N PHE A 58 20.23 -12.86 20.34
CA PHE A 58 19.67 -11.57 19.95
C PHE A 58 18.17 -11.46 20.25
N GLN A 59 17.37 -12.47 19.87
CA GLN A 59 15.91 -12.39 19.98
C GLN A 59 15.41 -12.43 21.45
N PRO A 60 15.89 -13.36 22.30
CA PRO A 60 15.65 -13.29 23.73
C PRO A 60 16.08 -11.96 24.36
N ARG A 61 17.25 -11.42 23.98
CA ARG A 61 17.74 -10.16 24.54
C ARG A 61 16.87 -8.96 24.19
N VAL A 62 16.35 -8.89 22.96
CA VAL A 62 15.39 -7.85 22.55
C VAL A 62 14.09 -7.95 23.37
N ARG A 63 13.58 -9.16 23.61
CA ARG A 63 12.36 -9.37 24.42
C ARG A 63 12.57 -8.99 25.88
N ASP A 64 13.72 -9.35 26.43
CA ASP A 64 14.11 -8.99 27.79
C ASP A 64 14.31 -7.48 27.95
N SER A 65 14.91 -6.81 26.96
CA SER A 65 15.01 -5.36 26.93
C SER A 65 13.63 -4.69 26.97
N ALA A 66 12.71 -5.18 26.14
CA ALA A 66 11.34 -4.68 26.08
C ALA A 66 10.58 -4.90 27.40
N SER A 67 10.67 -6.09 27.99
CA SER A 67 9.96 -6.39 29.25
C SER A 67 10.48 -5.54 30.39
N LYS A 68 11.80 -5.36 30.50
CA LYS A 68 12.42 -4.56 31.56
C LYS A 68 12.06 -3.09 31.43
N ILE A 69 12.14 -2.51 30.23
CA ILE A 69 11.75 -1.10 30.02
C ILE A 69 10.27 -0.89 30.37
N LEU A 70 9.38 -1.79 29.94
CA LEU A 70 7.95 -1.70 30.23
C LEU A 70 7.65 -1.85 31.73
N GLU A 71 8.36 -2.74 32.43
CA GLU A 71 8.28 -2.89 33.88
C GLU A 71 8.60 -1.58 34.60
N VAL A 72 9.69 -0.91 34.18
CA VAL A 72 10.11 0.38 34.75
C VAL A 72 9.13 1.50 34.40
N TYR A 73 8.63 1.56 33.16
CA TYR A 73 7.61 2.53 32.76
C TYR A 73 6.36 2.42 33.65
N ARG A 74 5.81 1.20 33.81
CA ARG A 74 4.63 0.97 34.65
C ARG A 74 4.87 1.31 36.11
N SER A 75 6.03 0.92 36.65
CA SER A 75 6.36 1.18 38.06
C SER A 75 6.54 2.68 38.32
N THR A 76 7.14 3.41 37.38
CA THR A 76 7.36 4.86 37.44
C THR A 76 6.06 5.64 37.26
N ASN A 77 5.20 5.24 36.32
CA ASN A 77 3.91 5.89 36.11
C ASN A 77 3.02 5.77 37.36
N ALA A 78 2.98 4.58 37.97
CA ALA A 78 2.27 4.37 39.23
C ALA A 78 2.86 5.21 40.39
N ALA A 79 4.17 5.44 40.40
CA ALA A 79 4.84 6.30 41.37
C ALA A 79 4.46 7.78 41.17
N GLN A 80 4.42 8.24 39.92
CA GLN A 80 4.00 9.61 39.57
C GLN A 80 2.57 9.87 40.04
N ALA A 81 1.67 8.92 39.79
CA ALA A 81 0.28 9.00 40.22
C ALA A 81 0.11 9.08 41.75
N ARG A 82 1.09 8.58 42.53
CA ARG A 82 1.13 8.69 44.00
C ARG A 82 1.85 9.95 44.51
N GLY A 83 2.37 10.80 43.63
CA GLY A 83 3.12 12.01 44.00
C GLY A 83 4.57 11.75 44.44
N GLU A 84 5.15 10.59 44.13
CA GLU A 84 6.57 10.30 44.39
C GLU A 84 7.48 11.16 43.49
N THR A 85 8.66 11.57 43.98
CA THR A 85 9.65 12.29 43.17
C THR A 85 10.36 11.34 42.20
N ILE A 86 10.33 11.68 40.91
CA ILE A 86 10.88 10.87 39.84
C ILE A 86 12.21 11.45 39.37
N THR A 87 13.16 10.59 38.99
CA THR A 87 14.44 11.05 38.44
C THR A 87 14.26 11.61 37.02
N PRO A 88 15.05 12.59 36.59
CA PRO A 88 14.97 13.13 35.22
C PRO A 88 15.06 12.06 34.12
N ALA A 89 15.88 11.02 34.31
CA ALA A 89 15.99 9.90 33.38
C ALA A 89 14.70 9.07 33.28
N ALA A 90 13.94 8.92 34.37
CA ALA A 90 12.63 8.28 34.34
C ALA A 90 11.56 9.15 33.67
N GLN A 91 11.64 10.47 33.80
CA GLN A 91 10.72 11.39 33.10
C GLN A 91 10.82 11.22 31.58
N TRP A 92 12.04 11.12 31.05
CA TRP A 92 12.26 10.83 29.62
C TRP A 92 11.57 9.52 29.17
N LEU A 93 11.57 8.47 30.00
CA LEU A 93 10.90 7.21 29.69
C LEU A 93 9.37 7.35 29.66
N LEU A 94 8.80 8.12 30.59
CA LEU A 94 7.36 8.39 30.64
C LEU A 94 6.89 9.18 29.42
N ASP A 95 7.61 10.25 29.08
CA ASP A 95 7.25 11.16 27.99
C ASP A 95 7.41 10.53 26.60
N ASN A 96 8.15 9.41 26.48
CA ASN A 96 8.55 8.84 25.19
C ASN A 96 8.27 7.34 25.05
N ASN A 97 7.38 6.77 25.87
CA ASN A 97 7.09 5.33 25.83
C ASN A 97 6.68 4.84 24.43
N TYR A 98 5.87 5.62 23.71
CA TYR A 98 5.43 5.29 22.36
C TYR A 98 6.61 5.09 21.38
N LEU A 99 7.57 6.03 21.37
CA LEU A 99 8.77 5.95 20.53
C LEU A 99 9.60 4.69 20.84
N VAL A 100 9.70 4.34 22.12
CA VAL A 100 10.48 3.18 22.57
C VAL A 100 9.80 1.87 22.17
N GLU A 101 8.48 1.76 22.36
CA GLU A 101 7.69 0.61 21.91
C GLU A 101 7.77 0.43 20.40
N GLU A 102 7.62 1.51 19.64
CA GLU A 102 7.74 1.51 18.19
C GLU A 102 9.15 1.05 17.75
N THR A 103 10.21 1.56 18.38
CA THR A 103 11.59 1.18 18.07
C THR A 103 11.85 -0.30 18.33
N ILE A 104 11.39 -0.83 19.48
CA ILE A 104 11.51 -2.26 19.82
C ILE A 104 10.82 -3.12 18.75
N PHE A 105 9.66 -2.67 18.29
CA PHE A 105 8.92 -3.34 17.23
C PHE A 105 9.69 -3.34 15.91
N GLN A 106 10.20 -2.17 15.48
CA GLN A 106 11.03 -2.03 14.27
C GLN A 106 12.26 -2.95 14.31
N VAL A 107 13.00 -3.01 15.42
CA VAL A 107 14.17 -3.89 15.58
C VAL A 107 13.82 -5.37 15.39
N LYS A 108 12.68 -5.83 15.94
CA LYS A 108 12.22 -7.22 15.78
C LYS A 108 11.86 -7.54 14.33
N ARG A 109 11.22 -6.60 13.65
CA ARG A 109 10.79 -6.72 12.26
C ARG A 109 11.98 -6.78 11.30
N ASP A 110 12.93 -5.86 11.47
CA ASP A 110 14.02 -5.64 10.51
C ASP A 110 15.18 -6.64 10.70
N LEU A 111 15.34 -7.23 11.89
CA LEU A 111 16.41 -8.19 12.21
C LEU A 111 15.87 -9.58 12.59
N PRO A 112 15.22 -10.31 11.65
CA PRO A 112 14.73 -11.66 11.92
C PRO A 112 15.89 -12.63 12.18
N ARG A 113 15.65 -13.67 12.99
CA ARG A 113 16.68 -14.65 13.43
C ARG A 113 17.53 -15.22 12.30
N ARG A 114 16.91 -15.47 11.14
CA ARG A 114 17.59 -16.02 9.96
C ARG A 114 18.55 -15.02 9.30
N PHE A 115 18.20 -13.74 9.28
CA PHE A 115 19.03 -12.67 8.71
C PHE A 115 20.20 -12.34 9.63
N TYR A 116 19.94 -12.15 10.93
CA TYR A 116 20.99 -11.87 11.92
C TYR A 116 22.11 -12.93 11.92
N ARG A 117 21.75 -14.22 11.78
CA ARG A 117 22.72 -15.34 11.70
C ARG A 117 23.54 -15.40 10.41
N GLN A 118 23.14 -14.68 9.36
CA GLN A 118 23.88 -14.63 8.10
C GLN A 118 24.96 -13.54 8.07
N LEU A 119 24.93 -12.61 9.04
CA LEU A 119 25.89 -11.53 9.11
C LEU A 119 27.30 -12.07 9.40
N PRO A 120 28.34 -11.63 8.66
CA PRO A 120 29.74 -11.94 8.96
C PRO A 120 30.11 -11.58 10.41
N THR A 121 30.94 -12.41 11.03
CA THR A 121 31.32 -12.25 12.43
C THR A 121 32.76 -11.79 12.61
N LEU A 122 33.02 -11.10 13.72
CA LEU A 122 34.34 -10.75 14.23
C LEU A 122 34.56 -11.46 15.57
N LYS A 123 35.82 -11.81 15.86
CA LYS A 123 36.20 -12.49 17.12
C LYS A 123 36.56 -11.47 18.19
N LEU A 124 35.94 -11.60 19.36
CA LEU A 124 36.24 -10.83 20.56
C LEU A 124 37.46 -11.39 21.31
N SER A 125 37.94 -10.65 22.31
CA SER A 125 39.11 -10.98 23.14
C SER A 125 38.94 -12.30 23.92
N ASP A 126 37.71 -12.63 24.31
CA ASP A 126 37.30 -13.86 25.02
C ASP A 126 37.15 -15.10 24.10
N GLY A 127 37.35 -14.93 22.78
CA GLY A 127 37.16 -15.97 21.77
C GLY A 127 35.72 -16.11 21.24
N ALA A 128 34.77 -15.35 21.77
CA ALA A 128 33.40 -15.30 21.27
C ALA A 128 33.32 -14.62 19.90
N SER A 129 32.26 -14.92 19.15
CA SER A 129 32.02 -14.34 17.81
C SER A 129 30.71 -13.58 17.78
N VAL A 130 30.78 -12.31 17.39
CA VAL A 130 29.61 -11.42 17.23
C VAL A 130 29.56 -10.89 15.80
N PRO A 131 28.38 -10.53 15.26
CA PRO A 131 28.32 -9.89 13.95
C PRO A 131 29.18 -8.61 13.92
N ARG A 132 30.02 -8.45 12.90
CA ARG A 132 30.92 -7.28 12.81
C ARG A 132 30.15 -5.96 12.71
N ALA A 133 28.98 -5.98 12.08
CA ALA A 133 28.06 -4.83 12.06
C ALA A 133 27.53 -4.46 13.46
N LEU A 134 27.29 -5.45 14.34
CA LEU A 134 26.91 -5.19 15.74
C LEU A 134 28.07 -4.57 16.51
N ALA A 135 29.27 -5.14 16.37
CA ALA A 135 30.49 -4.59 17.00
C ALA A 135 30.72 -3.13 16.58
N LEU A 136 30.50 -2.80 15.30
CA LEU A 136 30.62 -1.44 14.78
C LEU A 136 29.59 -0.49 15.40
N ALA A 137 28.31 -0.88 15.45
CA ALA A 137 27.25 -0.10 16.08
C ALA A 137 27.48 0.09 17.60
N TRP A 138 27.96 -0.96 18.28
CA TRP A 138 28.29 -0.93 19.69
C TRP A 138 29.42 0.04 20.00
N THR A 139 30.50 -0.05 19.21
CA THR A 139 31.68 0.83 19.31
C THR A 139 31.29 2.30 19.09
N TYR A 140 30.45 2.55 18.08
CA TYR A 140 29.93 3.88 17.82
C TYR A 140 29.16 4.46 19.02
N VAL A 141 28.17 3.72 19.55
CA VAL A 141 27.35 4.19 20.69
C VAL A 141 28.20 4.43 21.94
N ALA A 142 29.17 3.55 22.20
CA ALA A 142 30.08 3.70 23.34
C ALA A 142 30.90 5.01 23.25
N HIS A 143 31.44 5.32 22.07
CA HIS A 143 32.31 6.50 21.86
C HIS A 143 31.56 7.77 21.43
N SER A 144 30.23 7.71 21.26
CA SER A 144 29.39 8.88 20.98
C SER A 144 28.50 9.29 22.17
N ASP A 145 28.60 8.59 23.30
CA ASP A 145 27.70 8.75 24.47
C ASP A 145 26.21 8.68 24.06
N SER A 146 25.91 7.70 23.19
CA SER A 146 24.59 7.52 22.55
C SER A 146 24.08 8.70 21.72
N SER A 147 24.91 9.71 21.45
CA SER A 147 24.58 10.79 20.52
C SER A 147 24.69 10.27 19.09
N VAL A 148 23.59 10.36 18.33
CA VAL A 148 23.52 9.86 16.96
C VAL A 148 23.73 11.00 15.97
N SER A 149 24.56 10.75 14.96
CA SER A 149 24.77 11.62 13.81
C SER A 149 25.05 10.76 12.58
N ALA A 150 24.33 11.02 11.49
CA ALA A 150 24.51 10.32 10.22
C ALA A 150 25.94 10.48 9.67
N THR A 151 26.57 11.65 9.86
CA THR A 151 27.95 11.93 9.39
C THR A 151 28.99 11.19 10.21
N MET A 152 28.89 11.24 11.55
CA MET A 152 29.82 10.53 12.43
C MET A 152 29.69 9.01 12.28
N PHE A 153 28.46 8.51 12.10
CA PHE A 153 28.22 7.10 11.85
C PHE A 153 28.75 6.67 10.48
N LYS A 154 28.62 7.52 9.46
CA LYS A 154 29.26 7.32 8.15
C LYS A 154 30.79 7.25 8.28
N ALA A 155 31.42 8.13 9.06
CA ALA A 155 32.88 8.17 9.20
C ALA A 155 33.48 6.89 9.78
N ILE A 156 32.88 6.32 10.85
CA ILE A 156 33.35 5.05 11.42
C ILE A 156 33.13 3.88 10.44
N VAL A 157 32.01 3.88 9.70
CA VAL A 157 31.71 2.87 8.68
C VAL A 157 32.69 2.94 7.50
N GLU A 158 33.01 4.13 7.01
CA GLU A 158 34.01 4.33 5.96
C GLU A 158 35.41 3.90 6.41
N GLY A 159 35.77 4.21 7.66
CA GLY A 159 36.99 3.73 8.30
C GLY A 159 37.08 2.21 8.30
N PHE A 160 36.03 1.53 8.74
CA PHE A 160 35.96 0.06 8.71
C PHE A 160 36.11 -0.49 7.30
N GLN A 161 35.36 0.08 6.35
CA GLN A 161 35.37 -0.36 4.96
C GLN A 161 36.72 -0.13 4.25
N SER A 162 37.60 0.73 4.78
CA SER A 162 38.94 0.97 4.23
C SER A 162 39.81 -0.28 4.19
N VAL A 163 39.63 -1.19 5.16
CA VAL A 163 40.34 -2.46 5.27
C VAL A 163 39.58 -3.57 4.52
N GLU A 164 38.30 -3.75 4.85
CA GLU A 164 37.46 -4.78 4.25
C GLU A 164 36.06 -4.23 3.94
N PRO A 165 35.58 -4.30 2.68
CA PRO A 165 34.23 -3.87 2.33
C PRO A 165 33.16 -4.64 3.11
N LEU A 166 32.19 -3.90 3.65
CA LEU A 166 30.98 -4.48 4.23
C LEU A 166 30.07 -5.01 3.11
N LYS A 167 29.32 -6.07 3.42
CA LYS A 167 28.30 -6.60 2.51
C LYS A 167 27.08 -5.68 2.48
N ILE A 168 26.31 -5.75 1.40
CA ILE A 168 25.04 -5.01 1.24
C ILE A 168 24.12 -5.27 2.44
N GLY A 169 23.95 -6.54 2.82
CA GLY A 169 23.12 -6.92 3.97
C GLY A 169 23.63 -6.38 5.31
N GLU A 170 24.93 -6.16 5.47
CA GLU A 170 25.47 -5.58 6.70
C GLU A 170 25.18 -4.08 6.81
N LEU A 171 25.34 -3.35 5.70
CA LEU A 171 25.04 -1.93 5.63
C LEU A 171 23.56 -1.66 5.92
N TRP A 172 22.65 -2.49 5.39
CA TRP A 172 21.22 -2.42 5.72
C TRP A 172 20.89 -2.83 7.16
N ALA A 173 21.70 -3.68 7.79
CA ALA A 173 21.50 -4.06 9.19
C ALA A 173 21.92 -2.97 10.18
N LEU A 174 22.85 -2.08 9.79
CA LEU A 174 23.44 -1.08 10.68
C LEU A 174 22.42 -0.15 11.37
N PRO A 175 21.40 0.43 10.68
CA PRO A 175 20.42 1.29 11.34
C PRO A 175 19.61 0.54 12.41
N SER A 176 19.18 -0.69 12.13
CA SER A 176 18.42 -1.51 13.07
C SER A 176 19.28 -2.04 14.22
N LEU A 177 20.57 -2.31 13.96
CA LEU A 177 21.54 -2.64 15.00
C LEU A 177 21.85 -1.42 15.88
N LEU A 178 21.93 -0.21 15.31
CA LEU A 178 22.09 1.03 16.06
C LEU A 178 20.88 1.27 16.98
N ARG A 179 19.65 1.11 16.48
CA ARG A 179 18.43 1.13 17.30
C ARG A 179 18.51 0.10 18.44
N PHE A 180 18.91 -1.13 18.13
CA PHE A 180 19.07 -2.18 19.13
C PHE A 180 20.05 -1.77 20.24
N VAL A 181 21.23 -1.27 19.90
CA VAL A 181 22.24 -0.88 20.89
C VAL A 181 21.75 0.29 21.76
N LEU A 182 21.01 1.25 21.18
CA LEU A 182 20.38 2.33 21.94
C LEU A 182 19.30 1.82 22.91
N ILE A 183 18.47 0.86 22.48
CA ILE A 183 17.47 0.21 23.33
C ILE A 183 18.12 -0.63 24.43
N GLU A 184 19.19 -1.35 24.12
CA GLU A 184 19.98 -2.09 25.09
C GLU A 184 20.58 -1.14 26.13
N ASN A 185 21.13 0.01 25.71
CA ASN A 185 21.64 1.01 26.65
C ASN A 185 20.51 1.61 27.50
N LEU A 186 19.34 1.87 26.88
CA LEU A 186 18.14 2.33 27.59
C LEU A 186 17.66 1.30 28.62
N ARG A 187 17.71 0.00 28.30
CA ARG A 187 17.41 -1.08 29.25
C ARG A 187 18.32 -0.99 30.47
N ARG A 188 19.64 -0.87 30.27
CA ARG A 188 20.61 -0.77 31.37
C ARG A 188 20.30 0.43 32.28
N ILE A 189 20.00 1.59 31.68
CA ILE A 189 19.61 2.78 32.44
C ILE A 189 18.26 2.59 33.13
N ALA A 190 17.24 2.03 32.47
CA ALA A 190 15.93 1.79 33.04
C ALA A 190 16.02 0.86 34.27
N VAL A 191 16.72 -0.26 34.16
CA VAL A 191 16.93 -1.19 35.29
C VAL A 191 17.64 -0.49 36.44
N ARG A 192 18.64 0.35 36.15
CA ARG A 192 19.30 1.19 37.15
C ARG A 192 18.35 2.18 37.81
N VAL A 193 17.52 2.88 37.05
CA VAL A 193 16.50 3.82 37.56
C VAL A 193 15.51 3.11 38.49
N ASN A 194 15.07 1.91 38.14
CA ASN A 194 14.19 1.12 39.00
C ASN A 194 14.88 0.66 40.30
N ARG A 195 16.15 0.25 40.23
CA ARG A 195 16.96 -0.05 41.43
C ARG A 195 17.13 1.18 42.31
N THR A 196 17.53 2.32 41.75
CA THR A 196 17.70 3.59 42.48
C THR A 196 16.38 3.96 43.17
N ARG A 197 15.24 3.81 42.50
CA ARG A 197 13.92 4.04 43.11
C ARG A 197 13.64 3.10 44.29
N GLN A 198 13.88 1.79 44.13
CA GLN A 198 13.72 0.82 45.22
C GLN A 198 14.62 1.15 46.42
N MET A 199 15.87 1.54 46.18
CA MET A 199 16.79 1.95 47.25
C MET A 199 16.34 3.22 47.96
N ARG A 200 15.81 4.21 47.25
CA ARG A 200 15.21 5.40 47.87
C ARG A 200 13.98 5.08 48.70
N GLN A 201 13.14 4.16 48.23
CA GLN A 201 11.96 3.72 48.98
C GLN A 201 12.37 3.02 50.27
N ILE A 202 13.35 2.10 50.22
CA ILE A 202 13.88 1.43 51.41
C ILE A 202 14.51 2.46 52.36
N ALA A 203 15.25 3.45 51.85
CA ALA A 203 15.80 4.53 52.68
C ALA A 203 14.70 5.38 53.36
N ASN A 204 13.63 5.71 52.64
CA ASN A 204 12.49 6.43 53.21
C ASN A 204 11.78 5.61 54.29
N GLU A 205 11.53 4.32 54.06
CA GLU A 205 10.91 3.42 55.06
C GLU A 205 11.79 3.27 56.30
N VAL A 206 13.11 3.17 56.14
CA VAL A 206 14.06 3.15 57.25
C VAL A 206 14.05 4.47 58.01
N ALA A 207 14.07 5.61 57.30
CA ALA A 207 13.99 6.92 57.92
C ALA A 207 12.68 7.09 58.72
N ASP A 208 11.54 6.70 58.17
CA ASP A 208 10.24 6.78 58.83
C ASP A 208 10.19 5.92 60.10
N ARG A 209 10.74 4.69 60.05
CA ARG A 209 10.84 3.80 61.22
C ARG A 209 11.77 4.38 62.30
N VAL A 210 12.90 4.95 61.90
CA VAL A 210 13.89 5.52 62.83
C VAL A 210 13.39 6.82 63.47
N LEU A 211 12.67 7.66 62.72
CA LEU A 211 12.08 8.91 63.21
C LEU A 211 10.85 8.68 64.11
N ALA A 212 10.15 7.55 63.95
CA ALA A 212 8.98 7.19 64.76
C ALA A 212 9.31 6.58 66.15
N ILE A 213 10.58 6.30 66.44
CA ILE A 213 11.01 5.59 67.66
C ILE A 213 11.84 6.52 68.56
N ASP A 214 11.40 6.67 69.82
CA ASP A 214 12.10 7.49 70.82
C ASP A 214 13.23 6.74 71.56
N ASP A 215 13.21 5.41 71.61
CA ASP A 215 14.28 4.62 72.27
C ASP A 215 15.55 4.49 71.40
N SER A 216 16.73 4.62 72.00
CA SER A 216 18.02 4.52 71.34
C SER A 216 18.42 3.07 71.04
N ALA A 217 17.98 2.09 71.83
CA ALA A 217 18.34 0.68 71.64
C ALA A 217 17.60 0.06 70.44
N ASP A 218 16.31 0.35 70.31
CA ASP A 218 15.47 -0.13 69.20
C ASP A 218 15.88 0.48 67.85
N ARG A 219 16.34 1.74 67.83
CA ARG A 219 16.91 2.38 66.63
C ARG A 219 18.17 1.69 66.13
N GLN A 220 19.10 1.36 67.03
CA GLN A 220 20.34 0.65 66.68
C GLN A 220 20.02 -0.74 66.10
N ALA A 221 19.04 -1.44 66.67
CA ALA A 221 18.60 -2.74 66.17
C ALA A 221 18.03 -2.67 64.75
N ILE A 222 17.29 -1.62 64.41
CA ILE A 222 16.78 -1.41 63.04
C ILE A 222 17.92 -1.13 62.07
N LEU A 223 18.77 -0.15 62.37
CA LEU A 223 19.88 0.28 61.50
C LEU A 223 20.88 -0.84 61.23
N SER A 224 21.13 -1.72 62.21
CA SER A 224 22.04 -2.86 62.06
C SER A 224 21.65 -3.84 60.94
N ASN A 225 20.36 -3.89 60.55
CA ASN A 225 19.90 -4.71 59.43
C ASN A 225 20.21 -4.10 58.04
N TYR A 226 20.65 -2.85 57.98
CA TYR A 226 20.87 -2.09 56.75
C TYR A 226 22.34 -1.72 56.48
N VAL A 227 23.30 -2.37 57.16
CA VAL A 227 24.75 -2.12 56.96
C VAL A 227 25.17 -2.27 55.50
N ALA A 228 24.71 -3.32 54.81
CA ALA A 228 25.00 -3.50 53.38
C ALA A 228 24.38 -2.40 52.51
N HIS A 229 23.22 -1.86 52.90
CA HIS A 229 22.54 -0.77 52.20
C HIS A 229 23.22 0.57 52.42
N ALA A 230 23.85 0.79 53.57
CA ALA A 230 24.62 2.00 53.87
C ALA A 230 25.81 2.21 52.91
N GLN A 231 26.30 1.14 52.27
CA GLN A 231 27.37 1.20 51.26
C GLN A 231 26.86 1.55 49.85
N ASP A 232 25.54 1.52 49.61
CA ASP A 232 24.94 1.93 48.33
C ASP A 232 24.77 3.46 48.30
N THR A 233 25.31 4.09 47.26
CA THR A 233 25.34 5.56 47.14
C THR A 233 23.94 6.19 47.16
N THR A 234 22.95 5.53 46.54
CA THR A 234 21.59 6.03 46.48
C THR A 234 20.90 5.92 47.83
N PHE A 235 21.04 4.78 48.52
CA PHE A 235 20.46 4.59 49.85
C PHE A 235 21.06 5.58 50.87
N ALA A 236 22.38 5.67 50.94
CA ALA A 236 23.09 6.56 51.86
C ALA A 236 22.72 8.03 51.63
N THR A 237 22.71 8.50 50.36
CA THR A 237 22.32 9.87 50.02
C THR A 237 20.87 10.18 50.44
N GLN A 238 19.93 9.28 50.16
CA GLN A 238 18.52 9.49 50.48
C GLN A 238 18.26 9.45 51.99
N LEU A 239 18.90 8.52 52.72
CA LEU A 239 18.78 8.43 54.17
C LEU A 239 19.38 9.68 54.84
N LEU A 240 20.54 10.14 54.37
CA LEU A 240 21.16 11.37 54.85
C LEU A 240 20.27 12.60 54.60
N TYR A 241 19.66 12.71 53.41
CA TYR A 241 18.70 13.77 53.10
C TYR A 241 17.50 13.76 54.06
N ARG A 242 16.90 12.59 54.32
CA ARG A 242 15.74 12.45 55.23
C ARG A 242 16.07 12.72 56.70
N LEU A 243 17.27 12.35 57.15
CA LEU A 243 17.71 12.52 58.54
C LEU A 243 18.19 13.95 58.84
N ARG A 244 18.69 14.68 57.84
CA ARG A 244 19.19 16.05 58.01
C ARG A 244 18.10 17.08 58.38
N ASP A 245 16.84 16.81 58.01
CA ASP A 245 15.67 17.64 58.33
C ASP A 245 14.92 17.21 59.63
N GLY A 246 15.43 16.20 60.35
CA GLY A 246 14.79 15.64 61.55
C GLY A 246 15.12 16.37 62.88
N SER A 247 14.28 16.15 63.91
CA SER A 247 14.47 16.66 65.29
C SER A 247 15.70 16.06 66.00
N GLN A 248 15.95 16.38 67.28
CA GLN A 248 17.05 15.82 68.10
C GLN A 248 17.21 14.29 68.02
N ASN A 249 16.16 13.56 67.60
CA ASN A 249 16.14 12.12 67.38
C ASN A 249 16.95 11.63 66.15
N ALA A 250 17.34 12.52 65.22
CA ALA A 250 18.06 12.14 63.99
C ALA A 250 19.59 12.05 64.15
N GLY A 251 20.18 12.69 65.17
CA GLY A 251 21.64 12.82 65.31
C GLY A 251 22.39 11.50 65.40
N ARG A 252 21.91 10.53 66.20
CA ARG A 252 22.59 9.22 66.34
C ARG A 252 22.46 8.30 65.13
N ALA A 253 21.37 8.43 64.37
CA ALA A 253 21.21 7.69 63.13
C ALA A 253 22.15 8.24 62.03
N LEU A 254 22.42 9.55 62.07
CA LEU A 254 23.40 10.21 61.22
C LEU A 254 24.84 9.76 61.57
N GLU A 255 25.20 9.75 62.86
CA GLU A 255 26.49 9.23 63.35
C GLU A 255 26.72 7.76 62.94
N TRP A 256 25.66 6.94 62.98
CA TRP A 256 25.74 5.56 62.49
C TRP A 256 26.04 5.49 60.99
N LEU A 257 25.32 6.28 60.18
CA LEU A 257 25.52 6.29 58.73
C LEU A 257 26.95 6.75 58.40
N GLU A 258 27.40 7.87 58.98
CA GLU A 258 28.77 8.39 58.81
C GLU A 258 29.82 7.35 59.21
N GLY A 259 29.62 6.65 60.34
CA GLY A 259 30.52 5.59 60.79
C GLY A 259 30.57 4.36 59.85
N GLU A 260 29.48 4.02 59.15
CA GLU A 260 29.51 2.96 58.14
C GLU A 260 30.14 3.44 56.81
N LEU A 261 29.97 4.71 56.44
CA LEU A 261 30.63 5.30 55.28
C LEU A 261 32.16 5.33 55.45
N GLU A 262 32.64 5.76 56.61
CA GLU A 262 34.07 5.76 56.94
C GLU A 262 34.69 4.35 56.88
N LYS A 263 33.98 3.32 57.37
CA LYS A 263 34.42 1.92 57.26
C LYS A 263 34.54 1.44 55.82
N SER A 264 33.77 2.02 54.90
CA SER A 264 33.81 1.73 53.47
C SER A 264 34.82 2.59 52.68
N GLY A 265 35.52 3.51 53.35
CA GLY A 265 36.54 4.38 52.74
C GLY A 265 35.97 5.55 51.95
N SER A 266 34.75 5.99 52.26
CA SER A 266 34.06 7.13 51.63
C SER A 266 33.54 8.09 52.70
N ASP A 267 33.17 9.31 52.32
CA ASP A 267 32.44 10.24 53.20
C ASP A 267 31.09 10.68 52.60
N ALA A 268 30.33 11.47 53.37
CA ALA A 268 29.03 11.97 52.96
C ALA A 268 29.09 12.88 51.73
N GLU A 269 30.14 13.69 51.58
CA GLU A 269 30.30 14.62 50.46
C GLU A 269 30.61 13.86 49.17
N GLU A 270 31.50 12.88 49.23
CA GLU A 270 31.90 12.04 48.10
C GLU A 270 30.73 11.22 47.56
N ILE A 271 29.88 10.68 48.43
CA ILE A 271 28.69 9.91 48.02
C ILE A 271 27.63 10.81 47.38
N ILE A 272 27.40 12.01 47.92
CA ILE A 272 26.48 12.98 47.30
C ILE A 272 26.98 13.36 45.90
N ILE A 273 28.28 13.64 45.75
CA ILE A 273 28.89 13.97 44.45
C ILE A 273 28.77 12.78 43.48
N SER A 274 29.00 11.55 43.95
CA SER A 274 28.89 10.32 43.15
C SER A 274 27.46 10.06 42.68
N GLU A 275 26.47 10.20 43.56
CA GLU A 275 25.04 10.09 43.22
C GLU A 275 24.64 11.20 42.23
N HIS A 276 25.09 12.44 42.42
CA HIS A 276 24.81 13.54 41.49
C HIS A 276 25.41 13.29 40.10
N ARG A 277 26.68 12.85 40.01
CA ARG A 277 27.30 12.45 38.73
C ARG A 277 26.54 11.32 38.05
N THR A 278 26.07 10.34 38.81
CA THR A 278 25.24 9.23 38.33
C THR A 278 23.92 9.71 37.73
N LEU A 279 23.19 10.59 38.43
CA LEU A 279 21.91 11.11 37.97
C LEU A 279 22.08 12.01 36.74
N SER A 280 23.07 12.90 36.75
CA SER A 280 23.33 13.81 35.64
C SER A 280 23.80 13.07 34.39
N SER A 281 24.71 12.10 34.52
CA SER A 281 25.13 11.28 33.37
C SER A 281 23.99 10.42 32.83
N GLY A 282 23.21 9.77 33.71
CA GLY A 282 22.03 9.01 33.30
C GLY A 282 21.00 9.86 32.55
N ASN A 283 20.73 11.08 33.02
CA ASN A 283 19.83 12.02 32.34
C ASN A 283 20.33 12.42 30.94
N VAL A 284 21.62 12.73 30.80
CA VAL A 284 22.22 13.10 29.51
C VAL A 284 22.18 11.92 28.53
N THR A 285 22.59 10.73 28.96
CA THR A 285 22.58 9.54 28.11
C THR A 285 21.16 9.14 27.70
N THR A 286 20.18 9.14 28.62
CA THR A 286 18.77 8.89 28.25
C THR A 286 18.25 9.92 27.27
N GLY A 287 18.53 11.21 27.50
CA GLY A 287 18.16 12.27 26.56
C GLY A 287 18.80 12.09 25.18
N ASN A 288 20.07 11.68 25.11
CA ASN A 288 20.76 11.38 23.85
C ASN A 288 20.17 10.16 23.16
N ILE A 289 19.82 9.09 23.89
CA ILE A 289 19.14 7.92 23.35
C ILE A 289 17.82 8.32 22.72
N ILE A 290 16.95 9.03 23.46
CA ILE A 290 15.63 9.43 22.95
C ILE A 290 15.76 10.33 21.71
N ARG A 291 16.64 11.34 21.75
CA ARG A 291 16.92 12.19 20.58
C ARG A 291 17.48 11.37 19.41
N GLY A 292 18.36 10.42 19.70
CA GLY A 292 18.96 9.52 18.72
C GLY A 292 17.93 8.61 18.05
N LEU A 293 17.00 8.03 18.82
CA LEU A 293 15.91 7.21 18.28
C LEU A 293 14.98 8.02 17.36
N ARG A 294 14.65 9.26 17.72
CA ARG A 294 13.90 10.17 16.84
C ARG A 294 14.68 10.48 15.56
N LEU A 295 15.93 10.91 15.69
CA LEU A 295 16.78 11.24 14.54
C LEU A 295 16.97 10.06 13.60
N ILE A 296 17.09 8.84 14.13
CA ILE A 296 17.18 7.62 13.32
C ILE A 296 15.90 7.39 12.50
N ASN A 297 14.73 7.82 12.97
CA ASN A 297 13.50 7.76 12.19
C ASN A 297 13.43 8.85 11.11
N ASP A 298 14.09 9.99 11.34
CA ASP A 298 14.11 11.12 10.40
C ASP A 298 15.17 10.97 9.28
N ILE A 299 16.19 10.14 9.48
CA ILE A 299 17.25 9.90 8.47
C ILE A 299 16.72 9.04 7.32
N ASP A 300 16.88 9.52 6.09
CA ASP A 300 16.74 8.69 4.89
C ASP A 300 17.92 7.71 4.78
N TRP A 301 17.74 6.53 5.36
CA TRP A 301 18.73 5.46 5.35
C TRP A 301 19.04 4.95 3.95
N THR A 302 18.17 5.19 2.96
CA THR A 302 18.42 4.84 1.57
C THR A 302 19.53 5.71 1.01
N VAL A 303 19.41 7.03 1.17
CA VAL A 303 20.44 7.99 0.73
C VAL A 303 21.73 7.77 1.51
N TRP A 304 21.63 7.50 2.82
CA TRP A 304 22.81 7.19 3.64
C TRP A 304 23.53 5.92 3.16
N PHE A 305 22.79 4.82 2.95
CA PHE A 305 23.32 3.55 2.43
C PHE A 305 24.04 3.77 1.10
N GLU A 306 23.40 4.49 0.19
CA GLU A 306 23.94 4.83 -1.12
C GLU A 306 25.22 5.66 -1.05
N GLY A 307 25.35 6.49 -0.01
CA GLY A 307 26.53 7.29 0.27
C GLY A 307 27.69 6.53 0.93
N VAL A 308 27.48 5.29 1.40
CA VAL A 308 28.52 4.46 2.05
C VAL A 308 28.80 3.13 1.33
N SER A 309 27.90 2.68 0.45
CA SER A 309 28.04 1.45 -0.32
C SER A 309 29.15 1.59 -1.36
N ARG A 310 30.26 0.85 -1.16
CA ARG A 310 31.36 0.80 -2.14
C ARG A 310 30.94 0.23 -3.50
N ILE A 311 29.91 -0.63 -3.51
CA ILE A 311 29.35 -1.21 -4.73
C ILE A 311 28.59 -0.14 -5.51
N ASP A 312 27.80 0.68 -4.81
CA ASP A 312 27.09 1.81 -5.43
C ASP A 312 28.07 2.82 -6.00
N THR A 313 29.11 3.20 -5.25
CA THR A 313 30.16 4.10 -5.75
C THR A 313 30.80 3.55 -7.03
N LEU A 314 31.18 2.26 -7.03
CA LEU A 314 31.77 1.60 -8.19
C LEU A 314 30.85 1.62 -9.42
N LEU A 315 29.56 1.32 -9.24
CA LEU A 315 28.57 1.33 -10.33
C LEU A 315 28.31 2.75 -10.83
N ARG A 316 28.17 3.75 -9.94
CA ARG A 316 27.94 5.16 -10.32
C ARG A 316 29.10 5.75 -11.12
N GLU A 317 30.34 5.42 -10.78
CA GLU A 317 31.52 5.97 -11.45
C GLU A 317 31.74 5.39 -12.84
N ARG A 318 31.21 4.21 -13.14
CA ARG A 318 31.54 3.42 -14.34
C ARG A 318 30.35 3.12 -15.24
N THR A 319 29.13 3.34 -14.79
CA THR A 319 27.90 3.02 -15.52
C THR A 319 26.83 4.10 -15.31
N ASP A 320 25.67 3.93 -15.95
CA ASP A 320 24.47 4.75 -15.80
C ASP A 320 23.68 4.50 -14.51
N PHE A 321 24.26 3.80 -13.53
CA PHE A 321 23.56 3.37 -12.31
C PHE A 321 22.94 4.53 -11.52
N ALA A 322 23.55 5.72 -11.56
CA ALA A 322 23.02 6.92 -10.90
C ALA A 322 21.70 7.43 -11.53
N ALA A 323 21.46 7.15 -12.81
CA ALA A 323 20.26 7.55 -13.53
C ALA A 323 19.10 6.55 -13.35
N LEU A 324 19.36 5.36 -12.80
CA LEU A 324 18.34 4.33 -12.56
C LEU A 324 17.42 4.69 -11.38
N ASP A 325 16.16 4.28 -11.48
CA ASP A 325 15.23 4.36 -10.35
C ASP A 325 15.74 3.51 -9.16
N PHE A 326 15.22 3.79 -7.97
CA PHE A 326 15.68 3.11 -6.75
C PHE A 326 15.48 1.58 -6.81
N PHE A 327 14.36 1.10 -7.34
CA PHE A 327 14.06 -0.33 -7.40
C PHE A 327 14.96 -1.04 -8.41
N SER A 328 15.26 -0.40 -9.53
CA SER A 328 16.21 -0.84 -10.54
C SER A 328 17.62 -0.98 -9.95
N ARG A 329 18.06 0.02 -9.18
CA ARG A 329 19.32 -0.05 -8.43
C ARG A 329 19.34 -1.18 -7.41
N ASP A 330 18.24 -1.37 -6.68
CA ASP A 330 18.10 -2.45 -5.71
C ASP A 330 18.07 -3.84 -6.37
N GLN A 331 17.50 -3.97 -7.57
CA GLN A 331 17.53 -5.21 -8.35
C GLN A 331 18.97 -5.60 -8.71
N TYR A 332 19.83 -4.62 -9.05
CA TYR A 332 21.24 -4.86 -9.33
C TYR A 332 21.98 -5.28 -8.06
N ARG A 333 21.75 -4.61 -6.93
CA ARG A 333 22.32 -4.96 -5.62
C ARG A 333 21.93 -6.39 -5.21
N THR A 334 20.66 -6.73 -5.32
CA THR A 334 20.14 -8.07 -5.03
C THR A 334 20.77 -9.13 -5.93
N ALA A 335 20.89 -8.85 -7.24
CA ALA A 335 21.53 -9.78 -8.18
C ALA A 335 23.00 -10.02 -7.82
N ILE A 336 23.75 -8.97 -7.46
CA ILE A 336 25.15 -9.07 -7.00
C ILE A 336 25.23 -9.90 -5.71
N GLU A 337 24.36 -9.65 -4.73
CA GLU A 337 24.32 -10.39 -3.47
C GLU A 337 24.03 -11.89 -3.68
N GLU A 338 23.00 -12.21 -4.49
CA GLU A 338 22.63 -13.59 -4.79
C GLU A 338 23.75 -14.36 -5.51
N MET A 339 24.42 -13.71 -6.47
CA MET A 339 25.53 -14.30 -7.20
C MET A 339 26.76 -14.49 -6.32
N ALA A 340 27.13 -13.47 -5.53
CA ALA A 340 28.25 -13.55 -4.60
C ALA A 340 28.07 -14.67 -3.58
N ARG A 341 26.87 -14.83 -3.02
CA ARG A 341 26.55 -15.84 -2.00
C ARG A 341 26.80 -17.28 -2.42
N ARG A 342 26.75 -17.59 -3.72
CA ARG A 342 27.03 -18.94 -4.26
C ARG A 342 28.20 -18.95 -5.24
N SER A 343 29.13 -18.00 -5.09
CA SER A 343 30.41 -17.95 -5.79
C SER A 343 31.54 -17.84 -4.76
N ASP A 344 32.77 -18.12 -5.16
CA ASP A 344 33.95 -17.92 -4.31
C ASP A 344 34.45 -16.44 -4.34
N ARG A 345 33.58 -15.50 -4.73
CA ARG A 345 33.90 -14.08 -4.93
C ARG A 345 33.06 -13.19 -4.00
N SER A 346 33.65 -12.11 -3.49
CA SER A 346 32.94 -11.06 -2.74
C SER A 346 32.00 -10.26 -3.65
N GLU A 347 30.95 -9.66 -3.07
CA GLU A 347 29.99 -8.79 -3.77
C GLU A 347 30.66 -7.71 -4.63
N PHE A 348 31.67 -7.02 -4.08
CA PHE A 348 32.45 -6.01 -4.81
C PHE A 348 33.13 -6.56 -6.08
N ARG A 349 33.73 -7.76 -6.00
CA ARG A 349 34.40 -8.42 -7.14
C ARG A 349 33.41 -8.92 -8.20
N VAL A 350 32.20 -9.30 -7.80
CA VAL A 350 31.13 -9.64 -8.75
C VAL A 350 30.70 -8.40 -9.54
N ALA A 351 30.50 -7.27 -8.87
CA ALA A 351 30.17 -6.00 -9.51
C ALA A 351 31.27 -5.53 -10.47
N GLU A 352 32.54 -5.59 -10.04
CA GLU A 352 33.71 -5.26 -10.87
C GLU A 352 33.76 -6.13 -12.13
N LYS A 353 33.52 -7.45 -12.00
CA LYS A 353 33.54 -8.35 -13.16
C LYS A 353 32.40 -8.09 -14.14
N ALA A 354 31.22 -7.70 -13.64
CA ALA A 354 30.09 -7.32 -14.49
C ALA A 354 30.41 -6.06 -15.32
N ILE A 355 31.05 -5.06 -14.71
CA ILE A 355 31.50 -3.83 -15.40
C ILE A 355 32.56 -4.15 -16.44
N GLU A 356 33.53 -5.00 -16.12
CA GLU A 356 34.59 -5.41 -17.06
C GLU A 356 34.00 -6.08 -18.32
N LEU A 357 33.02 -6.98 -18.15
CA LEU A 357 32.34 -7.64 -19.27
C LEU A 357 31.50 -6.67 -20.10
N ALA A 358 30.82 -5.71 -19.46
CA ALA A 358 30.09 -4.65 -20.15
C ALA A 358 31.03 -3.74 -20.96
N GLY A 359 32.16 -3.34 -20.39
CA GLY A 359 33.18 -2.57 -21.09
C GLY A 359 33.74 -3.28 -22.33
N HIS A 360 34.06 -4.57 -22.22
CA HIS A 360 34.53 -5.35 -23.37
C HIS A 360 33.47 -5.50 -24.47
N ALA A 361 32.19 -5.65 -24.10
CA ALA A 361 31.09 -5.74 -25.06
C ALA A 361 30.89 -4.42 -25.82
N ALA A 362 30.94 -3.27 -25.13
CA ALA A 362 30.81 -1.95 -25.76
C ALA A 362 31.92 -1.67 -26.80
N VAL A 363 33.14 -2.16 -26.56
CA VAL A 363 34.27 -2.04 -27.51
C VAL A 363 34.10 -2.98 -28.71
N ALA A 364 33.50 -4.15 -28.53
CA ALA A 364 33.20 -5.05 -29.65
C ALA A 364 32.08 -4.49 -30.54
N ASP A 365 31.03 -3.92 -29.94
CA ASP A 365 29.86 -3.37 -30.66
C ASP A 365 30.21 -2.15 -31.53
N THR A 366 31.26 -1.39 -31.17
CA THR A 366 31.74 -0.25 -31.99
C THR A 366 32.49 -0.64 -33.26
N THR A 367 32.85 -1.93 -33.42
CA THR A 367 33.54 -2.44 -34.62
C THR A 367 32.61 -3.10 -35.65
N GLY A 368 31.31 -3.25 -35.34
CA GLY A 368 30.30 -3.83 -36.23
C GLY A 368 29.43 -2.79 -36.95
N THR A 369 29.08 -3.01 -38.21
CA THR A 369 28.27 -2.12 -39.07
C THR A 369 26.75 -2.25 -38.85
N GLY A 370 26.29 -2.28 -37.59
CA GLY A 370 24.87 -2.35 -37.22
C GLY A 370 24.51 -1.32 -36.13
N PRO A 371 23.22 -1.01 -35.89
CA PRO A 371 22.81 -0.07 -34.85
C PRO A 371 23.36 -0.53 -33.49
N THR A 372 24.16 0.34 -32.87
CA THR A 372 24.93 0.11 -31.65
C THR A 372 24.00 -0.17 -30.47
N ALA A 373 23.81 -1.45 -30.12
CA ALA A 373 23.25 -1.80 -28.83
C ALA A 373 24.29 -1.46 -27.76
N HIS A 374 24.11 -0.36 -27.03
CA HIS A 374 24.93 -0.10 -25.86
C HIS A 374 24.68 -1.21 -24.83
N THR A 375 25.60 -2.18 -24.78
CA THR A 375 25.55 -3.25 -23.77
C THR A 375 25.91 -2.65 -22.41
N ASP A 376 24.90 -2.33 -21.60
CA ASP A 376 25.07 -1.87 -20.22
C ASP A 376 25.43 -3.02 -19.24
N VAL A 377 25.72 -2.66 -17.98
CA VAL A 377 26.00 -3.63 -16.90
C VAL A 377 24.77 -4.49 -16.55
N GLY A 378 23.57 -3.95 -16.75
CA GLY A 378 22.29 -4.62 -16.56
C GLY A 378 22.15 -5.88 -17.41
N PHE A 379 22.67 -5.91 -18.64
CA PHE A 379 22.70 -7.11 -19.49
C PHE A 379 23.35 -8.32 -18.81
N PHE A 380 24.34 -8.09 -17.94
CA PHE A 380 25.07 -9.13 -17.21
C PHE A 380 24.50 -9.41 -15.81
N LEU A 381 23.91 -8.42 -15.14
CA LEU A 381 23.36 -8.60 -13.79
C LEU A 381 21.95 -9.24 -13.83
N VAL A 382 21.08 -8.70 -14.68
CA VAL A 382 19.64 -9.04 -14.72
C VAL A 382 19.15 -9.42 -16.11
N GLY A 383 19.89 -9.08 -17.16
CA GLY A 383 19.52 -9.28 -18.56
C GLY A 383 19.97 -10.62 -19.18
N PRO A 384 19.88 -10.73 -20.52
CA PRO A 384 20.07 -12.01 -21.22
C PRO A 384 21.51 -12.54 -21.19
N ARG A 385 22.52 -11.71 -20.90
CA ARG A 385 23.94 -12.08 -20.85
C ARG A 385 24.40 -12.51 -19.45
N ARG A 386 23.48 -12.65 -18.48
CA ARG A 386 23.77 -13.08 -17.12
C ARG A 386 24.53 -14.41 -17.03
N LEU A 387 24.27 -15.35 -17.93
CA LEU A 387 24.99 -16.64 -17.94
C LEU A 387 26.49 -16.49 -18.23
N GLU A 388 26.90 -15.44 -18.94
CA GLU A 388 28.33 -15.14 -19.18
C GLU A 388 29.02 -14.71 -17.88
N LEU A 389 28.37 -13.82 -17.12
CA LEU A 389 28.86 -13.40 -15.80
C LEU A 389 28.92 -14.56 -14.82
N GLU A 390 27.87 -15.39 -14.76
CA GLU A 390 27.81 -16.56 -13.87
C GLU A 390 28.96 -17.54 -14.13
N LYS A 391 29.30 -17.77 -15.39
CA LYS A 391 30.47 -18.59 -15.76
C LYS A 391 31.77 -17.92 -15.34
N ALA A 392 31.91 -16.62 -15.56
CA ALA A 392 33.13 -15.87 -15.24
C ALA A 392 33.44 -15.84 -13.72
N ILE A 393 32.41 -15.84 -12.87
CA ILE A 393 32.56 -15.81 -11.40
C ILE A 393 32.50 -17.19 -10.74
N GLY A 394 32.20 -18.26 -11.49
CA GLY A 394 32.05 -19.62 -10.95
C GLY A 394 30.79 -19.82 -10.10
N TYR A 395 29.69 -19.16 -10.47
CA TYR A 395 28.42 -19.22 -9.73
C TYR A 395 27.79 -20.62 -9.77
N ARG A 396 27.33 -21.12 -8.60
CA ARG A 396 26.67 -22.41 -8.45
C ARG A 396 25.16 -22.24 -8.29
N PRO A 397 24.35 -22.38 -9.36
CA PRO A 397 22.92 -22.15 -9.30
C PRO A 397 22.22 -23.15 -8.37
N THR A 398 21.12 -22.70 -7.75
CA THR A 398 20.28 -23.56 -6.91
C THR A 398 19.43 -24.49 -7.78
N ILE A 399 18.92 -25.58 -7.22
CA ILE A 399 17.97 -26.45 -7.94
C ILE A 399 16.76 -25.63 -8.41
N SER A 400 16.21 -24.76 -7.57
CA SER A 400 15.09 -23.88 -7.92
C SER A 400 15.41 -22.96 -9.13
N VAL A 401 16.60 -22.36 -9.17
CA VAL A 401 17.03 -21.51 -10.30
C VAL A 401 17.19 -22.35 -11.57
N THR A 402 17.79 -23.53 -11.48
CA THR A 402 17.98 -24.44 -12.62
C THR A 402 16.63 -24.92 -13.16
N THR A 403 15.70 -25.30 -12.27
CA THR A 403 14.34 -25.71 -12.65
C THR A 403 13.57 -24.55 -13.30
N LYS A 404 13.64 -23.33 -12.75
CA LYS A 404 13.01 -22.15 -13.35
C LYS A 404 13.54 -21.88 -14.76
N ARG A 405 14.86 -21.99 -14.97
CA ARG A 405 15.49 -21.82 -16.29
C ARG A 405 15.09 -22.91 -17.27
N ALA A 406 15.07 -24.17 -16.82
CA ALA A 406 14.64 -25.29 -17.64
C ALA A 406 13.17 -25.11 -18.06
N PHE A 407 12.32 -24.68 -17.13
CA PHE A 407 10.92 -24.38 -17.39
C PHE A 407 10.76 -23.23 -18.40
N GLY A 408 11.46 -22.11 -18.24
CA GLY A 408 11.41 -20.99 -19.20
C GLY A 408 11.83 -21.38 -20.63
N LYS A 409 12.78 -22.32 -20.77
CA LYS A 409 13.21 -22.83 -22.09
C LYS A 409 12.15 -23.65 -22.83
N THR A 410 11.14 -24.18 -22.13
CA THR A 410 10.07 -24.95 -22.77
C THR A 410 9.12 -24.05 -23.58
N GLY A 411 9.16 -22.73 -23.38
CA GLY A 411 8.24 -21.79 -24.03
C GLY A 411 6.79 -22.13 -23.72
N TRP A 412 5.91 -21.91 -24.69
CA TRP A 412 4.48 -22.19 -24.56
C TRP A 412 4.13 -23.65 -24.21
N LEU A 413 4.99 -24.62 -24.59
CA LEU A 413 4.80 -26.03 -24.25
C LEU A 413 4.85 -26.28 -22.74
N GLY A 414 5.56 -25.44 -21.98
CA GLY A 414 5.60 -25.50 -20.52
C GLY A 414 4.25 -25.22 -19.85
N ILE A 415 3.35 -24.51 -20.53
CA ILE A 415 1.98 -24.30 -20.07
C ILE A 415 1.07 -25.39 -20.64
N VAL A 416 1.13 -25.61 -21.95
CA VAL A 416 0.15 -26.46 -22.64
C VAL A 416 0.27 -27.92 -22.25
N VAL A 417 1.49 -28.47 -22.13
CA VAL A 417 1.66 -29.89 -21.83
C VAL A 417 1.15 -30.24 -20.43
N PRO A 418 1.51 -29.52 -19.35
CA PRO A 418 0.95 -29.80 -18.02
C PRO A 418 -0.55 -29.59 -17.94
N VAL A 419 -1.09 -28.53 -18.55
CA VAL A 419 -2.54 -28.25 -18.55
C VAL A 419 -3.29 -29.35 -19.31
N PHE A 420 -2.77 -29.78 -20.48
CA PHE A 420 -3.34 -30.89 -21.23
C PHE A 420 -3.27 -32.21 -20.45
N ALA A 421 -2.13 -32.52 -19.82
CA ALA A 421 -1.96 -33.71 -19.00
C ALA A 421 -2.93 -33.74 -17.80
N LEU A 422 -3.10 -32.61 -17.11
CA LEU A 422 -4.08 -32.46 -16.03
C LEU A 422 -5.52 -32.61 -16.55
N THR A 423 -5.83 -32.06 -17.73
CA THR A 423 -7.14 -32.21 -18.37
C THR A 423 -7.41 -33.68 -18.70
N VAL A 424 -6.45 -34.38 -19.32
CA VAL A 424 -6.56 -35.80 -19.63
C VAL A 424 -6.68 -36.63 -18.36
N LEU A 425 -5.94 -36.30 -17.30
CA LEU A 425 -6.06 -36.96 -16.01
C LEU A 425 -7.49 -36.83 -15.45
N LEU A 426 -8.07 -35.62 -15.45
CA LEU A 426 -9.46 -35.40 -15.04
C LEU A 426 -10.43 -36.21 -15.90
N LEU A 427 -10.25 -36.23 -17.23
CA LEU A 427 -11.08 -37.01 -18.14
C LEU A 427 -10.99 -38.52 -17.89
N VAL A 428 -9.79 -39.05 -17.63
CA VAL A 428 -9.58 -40.49 -17.33
C VAL A 428 -10.21 -40.86 -15.99
N LEU A 429 -10.03 -40.04 -14.96
CA LEU A 429 -10.64 -40.26 -13.64
C LEU A 429 -12.18 -40.24 -13.74
N SER A 430 -12.75 -39.25 -14.42
CA SER A 430 -14.19 -39.18 -14.68
C SER A 430 -14.67 -40.33 -15.54
N GLY A 431 -13.92 -40.71 -16.57
CA GLY A 431 -14.27 -41.82 -17.47
C GLY A 431 -14.30 -43.17 -16.76
N ASN A 432 -13.31 -43.45 -15.91
CA ASN A 432 -13.28 -44.66 -15.08
C ASN A 432 -14.44 -44.68 -14.07
N ALA A 433 -14.75 -43.53 -13.46
CA ALA A 433 -15.90 -43.41 -12.57
C ALA A 433 -17.22 -43.68 -13.31
N LEU A 434 -17.40 -43.13 -14.52
CA LEU A 434 -18.57 -43.36 -15.37
C LEU A 434 -18.66 -44.81 -15.87
N ALA A 435 -17.54 -45.45 -16.20
CA ALA A 435 -17.50 -46.86 -16.61
C ALA A 435 -17.90 -47.80 -15.45
N ASN A 436 -17.45 -47.51 -14.23
CA ASN A 436 -17.83 -48.26 -13.03
C ASN A 436 -19.33 -48.16 -12.70
N LEU A 437 -20.02 -47.14 -13.22
CA LEU A 437 -21.48 -47.00 -13.11
C LEU A 437 -22.25 -47.83 -14.16
N GLY A 438 -21.56 -48.52 -15.07
CA GLY A 438 -22.18 -49.39 -16.08
C GLY A 438 -22.81 -48.64 -17.26
N LEU A 439 -22.42 -47.38 -17.51
CA LEU A 439 -22.92 -46.58 -18.63
C LEU A 439 -22.45 -47.12 -19.98
N ALA A 440 -23.28 -46.96 -21.01
CA ALA A 440 -22.91 -47.31 -22.38
C ALA A 440 -21.74 -46.44 -22.88
N VAL A 441 -20.83 -47.03 -23.64
CA VAL A 441 -19.63 -46.35 -24.18
C VAL A 441 -19.96 -45.04 -24.93
N PRO A 442 -21.00 -44.95 -25.79
CA PRO A 442 -21.36 -43.69 -26.44
C PRO A 442 -21.74 -42.58 -25.46
N SER A 443 -22.43 -42.91 -24.36
CA SER A 443 -22.82 -41.96 -23.31
C SER A 443 -21.58 -41.43 -22.57
N ILE A 444 -20.63 -42.32 -22.26
CA ILE A 444 -19.35 -41.94 -21.63
C ILE A 444 -18.57 -41.00 -22.56
N VAL A 445 -18.46 -41.34 -23.85
CA VAL A 445 -17.75 -40.49 -24.84
C VAL A 445 -18.39 -39.10 -24.95
N LEU A 446 -19.72 -39.02 -25.01
CA LEU A 446 -20.44 -37.74 -25.04
C LEU A 446 -20.18 -36.91 -23.78
N MET A 447 -20.31 -37.51 -22.60
CA MET A 447 -20.09 -36.80 -21.33
C MET A 447 -18.66 -36.31 -21.18
N LEU A 448 -17.67 -37.11 -21.57
CA LEU A 448 -16.26 -36.70 -21.54
C LEU A 448 -15.96 -35.60 -22.56
N ALA A 449 -16.54 -35.66 -23.76
CA ALA A 449 -16.39 -34.61 -24.76
C ALA A 449 -16.95 -33.27 -24.26
N LEU A 450 -18.12 -33.29 -23.62
CA LEU A 450 -18.72 -32.09 -23.03
C LEU A 450 -17.96 -31.58 -21.80
N PHE A 451 -17.38 -32.48 -21.00
CA PHE A 451 -16.61 -32.14 -19.81
C PHE A 451 -15.17 -31.66 -20.13
N ALA A 452 -14.62 -31.97 -21.31
CA ALA A 452 -13.25 -31.60 -21.66
C ALA A 452 -12.96 -30.10 -21.53
N VAL A 453 -13.89 -29.23 -21.92
CA VAL A 453 -13.72 -27.77 -21.82
C VAL A 453 -13.77 -27.30 -20.36
N PRO A 454 -14.80 -27.62 -19.53
CA PRO A 454 -14.77 -27.33 -18.09
C PRO A 454 -13.55 -27.92 -17.36
N ALA A 455 -13.14 -29.15 -17.70
CA ALA A 455 -11.96 -29.79 -17.12
C ALA A 455 -10.69 -29.00 -17.44
N SER A 456 -10.56 -28.50 -18.68
CA SER A 456 -9.42 -27.66 -19.08
C SER A 456 -9.37 -26.31 -18.35
N GLU A 457 -10.52 -25.71 -18.04
CA GLU A 457 -10.61 -24.50 -17.20
C GLU A 457 -10.08 -24.78 -15.80
N GLY A 458 -10.57 -25.84 -15.16
CA GLY A 458 -10.11 -26.26 -13.84
C GLY A 458 -8.62 -26.60 -13.82
N ALA A 459 -8.12 -27.28 -14.87
CA ALA A 459 -6.71 -27.64 -15.01
C ALA A 459 -5.81 -26.41 -15.17
N LEU A 460 -6.21 -25.43 -16.00
CA LEU A 460 -5.46 -24.19 -16.18
C LEU A 460 -5.47 -23.34 -14.89
N ALA A 461 -6.62 -23.20 -14.23
CA ALA A 461 -6.72 -22.49 -12.97
C ALA A 461 -5.83 -23.13 -11.90
N PHE A 462 -5.86 -24.46 -11.76
CA PHE A 462 -4.99 -25.19 -10.84
C PHE A 462 -3.51 -25.02 -11.17
N PHE A 463 -3.15 -25.13 -12.45
CA PHE A 463 -1.78 -24.91 -12.92
C PHE A 463 -1.28 -23.50 -12.57
N ASN A 464 -2.08 -22.46 -12.86
CA ASN A 464 -1.73 -21.08 -12.56
C ASN A 464 -1.54 -20.88 -11.05
N THR A 465 -2.48 -21.38 -10.23
CA THR A 465 -2.39 -21.38 -8.76
C THR A 465 -1.09 -21.99 -8.26
N VAL A 466 -0.72 -23.19 -8.75
CA VAL A 466 0.50 -23.88 -8.30
C VAL A 466 1.76 -23.15 -8.76
N VAL A 467 1.82 -22.69 -10.00
CA VAL A 467 3.00 -22.00 -10.55
C VAL A 467 3.23 -20.67 -9.84
N SER A 468 2.19 -19.90 -9.58
CA SER A 468 2.28 -18.61 -8.89
C SER A 468 2.80 -18.72 -7.45
N LEU A 469 2.67 -19.87 -6.78
CA LEU A 469 3.28 -20.09 -5.46
C LEU A 469 4.81 -20.09 -5.48
N PHE A 470 5.43 -20.33 -6.65
CA PHE A 470 6.88 -20.44 -6.79
C PHE A 470 7.52 -19.32 -7.62
N LEU A 471 6.72 -18.45 -8.23
CA LEU A 471 7.21 -17.33 -9.04
C LEU A 471 7.35 -16.06 -8.20
N LYS A 472 8.45 -15.34 -8.45
CA LYS A 472 8.61 -13.95 -7.99
C LYS A 472 8.20 -13.02 -9.13
N PRO A 473 7.41 -11.96 -8.87
CA PRO A 473 7.10 -10.94 -9.87
C PRO A 473 8.37 -10.33 -10.47
N THR A 474 8.38 -10.19 -11.78
CA THR A 474 9.47 -9.58 -12.55
C THR A 474 9.21 -8.10 -12.67
N ARG A 475 10.24 -7.30 -12.37
CA ARG A 475 10.24 -5.86 -12.60
C ARG A 475 11.21 -5.51 -13.70
N LEU A 476 10.78 -4.62 -14.58
CA LEU A 476 11.64 -4.09 -15.64
C LEU A 476 12.51 -2.97 -15.07
N VAL A 477 13.78 -2.96 -15.49
CA VAL A 477 14.74 -1.91 -15.14
C VAL A 477 14.35 -0.61 -15.84
N GLY A 478 14.45 0.54 -15.17
CA GLY A 478 14.14 1.85 -15.74
C GLY A 478 14.97 2.99 -15.16
N TYR A 479 15.01 4.08 -15.93
CA TYR A 479 15.59 5.36 -15.50
C TYR A 479 14.62 6.14 -14.59
N ASP A 480 15.18 6.94 -13.68
CA ASP A 480 14.44 7.83 -12.77
C ASP A 480 14.17 9.19 -13.43
N TYR A 481 13.03 9.34 -14.07
CA TYR A 481 12.60 10.61 -14.68
C TYR A 481 11.73 11.48 -13.78
N ARG A 482 11.70 11.23 -12.46
CA ARG A 482 10.88 12.03 -11.52
C ARG A 482 11.29 13.51 -11.43
N ARG A 483 12.52 13.85 -11.82
CA ARG A 483 13.04 15.24 -11.80
C ARG A 483 12.94 15.96 -13.16
N GLY A 484 12.31 15.33 -14.14
CA GLY A 484 12.20 15.85 -15.51
C GLY A 484 12.53 14.78 -16.53
N MET A 485 11.78 14.78 -17.63
CA MET A 485 12.02 13.88 -18.76
C MET A 485 12.93 14.56 -19.79
N PRO A 486 13.87 13.82 -20.41
CA PRO A 486 14.68 14.39 -21.48
C PRO A 486 13.83 14.63 -22.75
N PRO A 487 14.16 15.63 -23.58
CA PRO A 487 13.45 15.90 -24.84
C PRO A 487 13.45 14.69 -25.80
N GLU A 488 14.48 13.86 -25.72
CA GLU A 488 14.63 12.61 -26.48
C GLU A 488 13.64 11.50 -26.06
N ALA A 489 12.87 11.72 -24.99
CA ALA A 489 11.86 10.80 -24.48
C ALA A 489 10.44 11.40 -24.55
N ARG A 490 10.25 12.49 -25.31
CA ARG A 490 8.97 13.20 -25.45
C ARG A 490 7.80 12.26 -25.71
N THR A 491 6.73 12.47 -24.97
CA THR A 491 5.59 11.55 -24.91
C THR A 491 4.27 12.29 -25.11
N LEU A 492 3.40 11.74 -25.94
CA LEU A 492 2.03 12.22 -26.11
C LEU A 492 1.06 11.24 -25.42
N VAL A 493 0.36 11.71 -24.39
CA VAL A 493 -0.73 10.97 -23.75
C VAL A 493 -2.01 11.21 -24.53
N VAL A 494 -2.67 10.13 -24.94
CA VAL A 494 -3.80 10.17 -25.86
C VAL A 494 -5.00 9.48 -25.25
N VAL A 495 -6.16 10.12 -25.33
CA VAL A 495 -7.44 9.56 -24.88
C VAL A 495 -8.36 9.43 -26.08
N PRO A 496 -8.51 8.23 -26.69
CA PRO A 496 -9.45 8.01 -27.76
C PRO A 496 -10.90 8.01 -27.24
N SER A 497 -11.71 8.96 -27.68
CA SER A 497 -13.11 9.12 -27.21
C SER A 497 -14.11 9.39 -28.34
N LEU A 498 -15.40 9.18 -28.08
CA LEU A 498 -16.46 9.72 -28.94
C LEU A 498 -17.02 10.98 -28.27
N ILE A 499 -17.32 12.00 -29.07
CA ILE A 499 -17.98 13.23 -28.59
C ILE A 499 -19.38 13.32 -29.22
N GLY A 500 -20.41 12.99 -28.45
CA GLY A 500 -21.81 13.04 -28.90
C GLY A 500 -22.65 14.12 -28.24
N SER A 501 -22.19 14.66 -27.11
CA SER A 501 -22.84 15.76 -26.38
C SER A 501 -21.80 16.67 -25.72
N ARG A 502 -22.26 17.81 -25.16
CA ARG A 502 -21.41 18.69 -24.36
C ARG A 502 -20.91 18.01 -23.08
N ASP A 503 -21.76 17.26 -22.40
CA ASP A 503 -21.35 16.48 -21.21
C ASP A 503 -20.21 15.51 -21.52
N ASP A 504 -20.24 14.85 -22.68
CA ASP A 504 -19.15 13.96 -23.11
C ASP A 504 -17.85 14.75 -23.28
N VAL A 505 -17.91 16.00 -23.77
CA VAL A 505 -16.74 16.89 -23.90
C VAL A 505 -16.24 17.30 -22.51
N GLU A 506 -17.11 17.81 -21.63
CA GLU A 506 -16.75 18.25 -20.27
C GLU A 506 -16.08 17.12 -19.47
N GLU A 507 -16.62 15.90 -19.56
CA GLU A 507 -16.03 14.72 -18.91
C GLU A 507 -14.63 14.41 -19.46
N ASN A 508 -14.45 14.42 -20.79
CA ASN A 508 -13.15 14.17 -21.41
C ASN A 508 -12.11 15.25 -21.07
N ILE A 509 -12.51 16.53 -21.04
CA ILE A 509 -11.63 17.65 -20.67
C ILE A 509 -11.18 17.52 -19.21
N ARG A 510 -12.11 17.24 -18.29
CA ARG A 510 -11.81 16.98 -16.88
C ARG A 510 -10.83 15.82 -16.73
N ASN A 511 -11.04 14.72 -17.45
CA ASN A 511 -10.19 13.53 -17.35
C ASN A 511 -8.76 13.81 -17.84
N ILE A 512 -8.61 14.54 -18.95
CA ILE A 512 -7.29 14.96 -19.45
C ILE A 512 -6.59 15.92 -18.48
N GLU A 513 -7.31 16.86 -17.86
CA GLU A 513 -6.75 17.73 -16.81
C GLU A 513 -6.23 16.91 -15.62
N VAL A 514 -6.99 15.91 -15.16
CA VAL A 514 -6.56 14.98 -14.10
C VAL A 514 -5.29 14.23 -14.50
N HIS A 515 -5.16 13.79 -15.76
CA HIS A 515 -3.93 13.13 -16.23
C HIS A 515 -2.71 14.05 -16.19
N HIS A 516 -2.89 15.34 -16.52
CA HIS A 516 -1.85 16.34 -16.42
C HIS A 516 -1.44 16.61 -14.98
N LEU A 517 -2.41 16.80 -14.07
CA LEU A 517 -2.13 17.02 -12.66
C LEU A 517 -1.41 15.83 -12.01
N ALA A 518 -1.64 14.61 -12.52
CA ALA A 518 -0.89 13.42 -12.11
C ALA A 518 0.50 13.29 -12.77
N ASN A 519 0.74 13.93 -13.92
CA ASN A 519 1.98 13.80 -14.70
C ASN A 519 2.41 15.18 -15.22
N THR A 520 3.18 15.91 -14.42
CA THR A 520 3.49 17.33 -14.65
C THR A 520 4.80 17.59 -15.40
N ALA A 521 5.49 16.55 -15.87
CA ALA A 521 6.74 16.72 -16.60
C ALA A 521 6.52 17.48 -17.92
N ASP A 522 7.42 18.41 -18.25
CA ASP A 522 7.23 19.35 -19.36
C ASP A 522 7.18 18.68 -20.75
N GLU A 523 7.92 17.58 -20.93
CA GLU A 523 7.95 16.83 -22.20
C GLU A 523 6.76 15.86 -22.37
N ILE A 524 5.74 15.97 -21.50
CA ILE A 524 4.48 15.23 -21.60
C ILE A 524 3.39 16.17 -22.13
N HIS A 525 2.83 15.81 -23.28
CA HIS A 525 1.68 16.50 -23.88
C HIS A 525 0.45 15.61 -23.84
N PHE A 526 -0.74 16.20 -23.97
CA PHE A 526 -2.01 15.50 -23.85
C PHE A 526 -2.92 15.80 -25.04
N ALA A 527 -3.53 14.78 -25.63
CA ALA A 527 -4.45 14.94 -26.75
C ALA A 527 -5.73 14.12 -26.60
N LEU A 528 -6.86 14.76 -26.85
CA LEU A 528 -8.13 14.09 -27.07
C LEU A 528 -8.21 13.60 -28.51
N LEU A 529 -8.28 12.28 -28.73
CA LEU A 529 -8.46 11.70 -30.07
C LEU A 529 -9.93 11.37 -30.28
N SER A 530 -10.65 12.31 -30.87
CA SER A 530 -12.10 12.27 -30.96
C SER A 530 -12.60 11.86 -32.34
N ASP A 531 -13.68 11.07 -32.35
CA ASP A 531 -14.56 10.92 -33.52
C ASP A 531 -15.98 11.32 -33.08
N TRP A 532 -16.85 11.63 -34.03
CA TRP A 532 -18.28 11.65 -33.76
C TRP A 532 -18.89 10.23 -33.74
N PRO A 533 -20.04 10.03 -33.08
CA PRO A 533 -20.80 8.78 -33.16
C PRO A 533 -21.21 8.42 -34.60
N ASP A 534 -21.49 7.14 -34.86
CA ASP A 534 -21.91 6.66 -36.17
C ASP A 534 -23.20 7.37 -36.64
N SER A 535 -23.25 7.75 -37.92
CA SER A 535 -24.36 8.50 -38.50
C SER A 535 -24.73 8.03 -39.90
N LYS A 536 -25.92 8.44 -40.37
CA LYS A 536 -26.35 8.28 -41.77
C LYS A 536 -25.81 9.39 -42.68
N THR A 537 -25.25 10.44 -42.12
CA THR A 537 -24.62 11.57 -42.81
C THR A 537 -23.18 11.75 -42.36
N GLU A 538 -22.34 12.36 -43.20
CA GLU A 538 -20.93 12.59 -42.90
C GLU A 538 -20.76 13.58 -41.73
N ILE A 539 -21.47 14.71 -41.79
CA ILE A 539 -21.42 15.81 -40.81
C ILE A 539 -22.83 16.37 -40.63
N ASP A 540 -23.21 16.65 -39.38
CA ASP A 540 -24.43 17.39 -39.00
C ASP A 540 -24.08 18.76 -38.35
N ALA A 541 -25.04 19.67 -38.23
CA ALA A 541 -24.82 20.97 -37.60
C ALA A 541 -24.44 20.86 -36.11
N ALA A 542 -25.06 19.92 -35.39
CA ALA A 542 -24.75 19.64 -33.98
C ALA A 542 -23.32 19.12 -33.81
N ASP A 543 -22.81 18.34 -34.77
CA ASP A 543 -21.44 17.80 -34.75
C ASP A 543 -20.40 18.94 -34.72
N ILE A 544 -20.60 19.98 -35.54
CA ILE A 544 -19.72 21.15 -35.61
C ILE A 544 -19.79 21.97 -34.32
N GLU A 545 -20.99 22.16 -33.77
CA GLU A 545 -21.17 22.89 -32.51
C GLU A 545 -20.43 22.21 -31.34
N ILE A 546 -20.55 20.89 -31.22
CA ILE A 546 -19.86 20.09 -30.19
C ILE A 546 -18.34 20.14 -30.37
N LEU A 547 -17.85 20.06 -31.60
CA LEU A 547 -16.42 20.16 -31.88
C LEU A 547 -15.86 21.56 -31.54
N GLN A 548 -16.60 22.63 -31.87
CA GLN A 548 -16.19 23.99 -31.53
C GLN A 548 -16.15 24.17 -30.01
N TYR A 549 -17.15 23.66 -29.29
CA TYR A 549 -17.16 23.66 -27.84
C TYR A 549 -15.93 22.93 -27.25
N ALA A 550 -15.55 21.78 -27.80
CA ALA A 550 -14.34 21.07 -27.37
C ALA A 550 -13.05 21.86 -27.62
N ARG A 551 -12.95 22.58 -28.75
CA ARG A 551 -11.80 23.46 -29.04
C ARG A 551 -11.71 24.61 -28.04
N ASP A 552 -12.83 25.24 -27.72
CA ASP A 552 -12.89 26.36 -26.77
C ASP A 552 -12.48 25.91 -25.36
N GLU A 553 -12.92 24.73 -24.90
CA GLU A 553 -12.51 24.19 -23.59
C GLU A 553 -11.01 23.82 -23.54
N ILE A 554 -10.45 23.24 -24.60
CA ILE A 554 -9.00 23.01 -24.69
C ILE A 554 -8.21 24.33 -24.68
N ALA A 555 -8.71 25.37 -25.35
CA ALA A 555 -8.08 26.69 -25.33
C ALA A 555 -8.08 27.29 -23.92
N ARG A 556 -9.19 27.16 -23.18
CA ARG A 556 -9.25 27.56 -21.76
C ARG A 556 -8.27 26.77 -20.89
N LEU A 557 -8.16 25.46 -21.12
CA LEU A 557 -7.25 24.60 -20.39
C LEU A 557 -5.77 24.99 -20.63
N ASN A 558 -5.39 25.26 -21.88
CA ASN A 558 -4.06 25.76 -22.22
C ASN A 558 -3.78 27.17 -21.64
N ALA A 559 -4.80 28.04 -21.54
CA ALA A 559 -4.66 29.33 -20.87
C ALA A 559 -4.43 29.19 -19.36
N ARG A 560 -5.02 28.16 -18.74
CA ARG A 560 -4.82 27.83 -17.32
C ARG A 560 -3.42 27.27 -17.04
N TYR A 561 -2.88 26.48 -17.97
CA TYR A 561 -1.57 25.81 -17.85
C TYR A 561 -0.63 26.21 -19.00
N PRO A 562 -0.06 27.43 -18.96
CA PRO A 562 0.84 27.89 -20.01
C PRO A 562 2.10 27.00 -20.12
N SER A 563 2.64 26.92 -21.34
CA SER A 563 3.87 26.16 -21.67
C SER A 563 4.75 26.98 -22.60
N GLU A 564 6.06 26.79 -22.50
CA GLU A 564 7.02 27.37 -23.44
C GLU A 564 7.12 26.49 -24.69
N GLY A 565 6.99 27.09 -25.88
CA GLY A 565 7.07 26.37 -27.15
C GLY A 565 5.71 25.90 -27.66
N ALA A 566 5.34 24.64 -27.41
CA ALA A 566 4.12 24.02 -27.92
C ALA A 566 3.07 23.86 -26.81
N PRO A 567 1.75 24.00 -27.11
CA PRO A 567 0.70 23.79 -26.11
C PRO A 567 0.80 22.43 -25.40
N ARG A 568 0.22 22.35 -24.20
CA ARG A 568 0.16 21.10 -23.43
C ARG A 568 -1.01 20.23 -23.88
N PHE A 569 -2.14 20.83 -24.24
CA PHE A 569 -3.39 20.14 -24.54
C PHE A 569 -3.82 20.32 -25.99
N TYR A 570 -4.28 19.24 -26.61
CA TYR A 570 -4.74 19.21 -28.00
C TYR A 570 -6.09 18.50 -28.12
N VAL A 571 -6.88 18.91 -29.11
CA VAL A 571 -8.02 18.12 -29.62
C VAL A 571 -7.73 17.75 -31.06
N LEU A 572 -7.64 16.44 -31.32
CA LEU A 572 -7.43 15.86 -32.64
C LEU A 572 -8.73 15.17 -33.04
N HIS A 573 -9.45 15.77 -33.98
CA HIS A 573 -10.76 15.28 -34.41
C HIS A 573 -10.69 14.76 -35.83
N ARG A 574 -11.31 13.60 -36.10
CA ARG A 574 -11.35 13.00 -37.43
C ARG A 574 -12.73 13.15 -38.08
N ARG A 575 -12.76 13.39 -39.39
CA ARG A 575 -14.01 13.32 -40.17
C ARG A 575 -14.51 11.88 -40.28
N ARG A 576 -15.83 11.69 -40.45
CA ARG A 576 -16.41 10.37 -40.74
C ARG A 576 -16.10 9.97 -42.19
N LEU A 577 -15.84 8.69 -42.43
CA LEU A 577 -15.81 8.10 -43.77
C LEU A 577 -16.97 7.13 -43.94
N TYR A 578 -17.51 7.04 -45.15
CA TYR A 578 -18.55 6.06 -45.44
C TYR A 578 -17.96 4.65 -45.48
N ASN A 579 -18.48 3.77 -44.63
CA ASN A 579 -18.04 2.39 -44.54
C ASN A 579 -19.10 1.47 -45.15
N GLU A 580 -18.86 0.96 -46.35
CA GLU A 580 -19.79 0.07 -47.06
C GLU A 580 -20.11 -1.20 -46.27
N SER A 581 -19.14 -1.72 -45.51
CA SER A 581 -19.32 -2.95 -44.71
C SER A 581 -20.24 -2.76 -43.50
N GLN A 582 -20.41 -1.52 -43.03
CA GLN A 582 -21.26 -1.15 -41.90
C GLN A 582 -22.54 -0.42 -42.33
N GLY A 583 -22.58 0.12 -43.55
CA GLY A 583 -23.69 0.92 -44.07
C GLY A 583 -23.87 2.26 -43.34
N ALA A 584 -22.81 2.81 -42.75
CA ALA A 584 -22.84 4.05 -41.96
C ALA A 584 -21.60 4.91 -42.19
N TRP A 585 -21.73 6.21 -41.93
CA TRP A 585 -20.61 7.14 -41.79
C TRP A 585 -20.04 7.00 -40.38
N MET A 586 -18.75 6.72 -40.28
CA MET A 586 -18.08 6.47 -39.00
C MET A 586 -16.59 6.81 -39.09
N GLY A 587 -15.92 6.93 -37.94
CA GLY A 587 -14.47 7.06 -37.89
C GLY A 587 -13.78 5.80 -38.43
N TRP A 588 -12.80 5.98 -39.32
CA TRP A 588 -12.05 4.88 -39.94
C TRP A 588 -11.38 4.01 -38.87
N GLU A 589 -11.54 2.68 -38.98
CA GLU A 589 -10.91 1.68 -38.10
C GLU A 589 -11.09 1.89 -36.58
N ARG A 590 -12.09 2.67 -36.15
CA ARG A 590 -12.37 2.95 -34.73
C ARG A 590 -11.09 3.39 -33.99
N LYS A 591 -10.83 2.85 -32.78
CA LYS A 591 -9.65 3.15 -31.94
C LYS A 591 -8.33 2.81 -32.63
N ARG A 592 -8.26 1.70 -33.37
CA ARG A 592 -7.06 1.32 -34.14
C ARG A 592 -6.69 2.39 -35.15
N GLY A 593 -7.68 2.84 -35.93
CA GLY A 593 -7.48 3.89 -36.93
C GLY A 593 -7.00 5.20 -36.33
N LYS A 594 -7.57 5.60 -35.19
CA LYS A 594 -7.15 6.81 -34.46
C LYS A 594 -5.66 6.80 -34.15
N LEU A 595 -5.18 5.69 -33.59
CA LEU A 595 -3.78 5.54 -33.19
C LEU A 595 -2.87 5.43 -34.42
N HIS A 596 -3.28 4.70 -35.44
CA HIS A 596 -2.51 4.56 -36.68
C HIS A 596 -2.33 5.90 -37.40
N GLU A 597 -3.43 6.63 -37.67
CA GLU A 597 -3.35 7.94 -38.32
C GLU A 597 -2.60 8.95 -37.46
N LEU A 598 -2.71 8.88 -36.13
CA LEU A 598 -1.90 9.71 -35.24
C LEU A 598 -0.42 9.45 -35.45
N ASN A 599 0.00 8.19 -35.50
CA ASN A 599 1.41 7.85 -35.68
C ASN A 599 1.96 8.34 -37.02
N LEU A 600 1.15 8.25 -38.09
CA LEU A 600 1.48 8.82 -39.40
C LEU A 600 1.60 10.35 -39.34
N LEU A 601 0.62 11.01 -38.69
CA LEU A 601 0.62 12.47 -38.50
C LEU A 601 1.85 12.94 -37.70
N LEU A 602 2.24 12.21 -36.65
CA LEU A 602 3.45 12.47 -35.85
C LEU A 602 4.77 12.27 -36.64
N ARG A 603 4.71 11.65 -37.82
CA ARG A 603 5.84 11.49 -38.75
C ARG A 603 5.71 12.37 -39.99
N GLY A 604 4.75 13.29 -40.00
CA GLY A 604 4.57 14.31 -41.03
C GLY A 604 3.73 13.86 -42.22
N ASP A 605 3.02 12.74 -42.13
CA ASP A 605 2.05 12.36 -43.16
C ASP A 605 0.84 13.29 -43.11
N SER A 606 0.49 13.88 -44.26
CA SER A 606 -0.67 14.76 -44.41
C SER A 606 -1.91 14.02 -44.91
N ASP A 607 -1.77 12.77 -45.37
CA ASP A 607 -2.88 11.96 -45.89
C ASP A 607 -3.63 11.25 -44.75
N THR A 608 -4.23 12.04 -43.87
CA THR A 608 -5.04 11.54 -42.75
C THR A 608 -6.45 12.13 -42.76
N THR A 609 -7.35 11.52 -41.99
CA THR A 609 -8.73 11.98 -41.79
C THR A 609 -8.87 13.02 -40.67
N PHE A 610 -7.77 13.38 -39.99
CA PHE A 610 -7.80 14.48 -39.03
C PHE A 610 -8.19 15.79 -39.71
N LEU A 611 -9.11 16.52 -39.08
CA LEU A 611 -9.43 17.88 -39.46
C LEU A 611 -8.22 18.79 -39.20
N PRO A 612 -8.12 19.95 -39.90
CA PRO A 612 -7.02 20.88 -39.70
C PRO A 612 -6.82 21.24 -38.22
N LEU A 613 -5.56 21.18 -37.79
CA LEU A 613 -5.15 21.50 -36.44
C LEU A 613 -5.15 23.01 -36.24
N ASP A 614 -5.62 23.47 -35.08
CA ASP A 614 -5.54 24.89 -34.71
C ASP A 614 -4.09 25.30 -34.36
N VAL A 615 -3.29 24.34 -33.85
CA VAL A 615 -1.89 24.51 -33.47
C VAL A 615 -1.09 23.26 -33.89
N PRO A 616 0.15 23.39 -34.40
CA PRO A 616 0.97 22.23 -34.75
C PRO A 616 1.26 21.34 -33.53
N LEU A 617 1.37 20.03 -33.79
CA LEU A 617 1.79 19.05 -32.79
C LEU A 617 3.25 19.25 -32.38
N PRO A 618 3.64 18.80 -31.18
CA PRO A 618 5.03 18.88 -30.75
C PRO A 618 5.94 18.01 -31.64
N GLU A 619 7.12 18.53 -32.00
CA GLU A 619 8.09 17.80 -32.80
C GLU A 619 8.67 16.59 -32.04
N ASN A 620 9.19 15.58 -32.74
CA ASN A 620 9.95 14.47 -32.17
C ASN A 620 9.25 13.69 -31.03
N VAL A 621 7.93 13.47 -31.11
CA VAL A 621 7.25 12.54 -30.21
C VAL A 621 7.78 11.11 -30.45
N ILE A 622 8.41 10.53 -29.43
CA ILE A 622 9.00 9.19 -29.48
C ILE A 622 8.02 8.14 -28.99
N HIS A 623 7.24 8.49 -27.96
CA HIS A 623 6.30 7.58 -27.32
C HIS A 623 4.88 8.12 -27.33
N VAL A 624 3.91 7.22 -27.42
CA VAL A 624 2.49 7.53 -27.21
C VAL A 624 1.98 6.67 -26.06
N MET A 625 1.28 7.30 -25.11
CA MET A 625 0.58 6.62 -24.03
C MET A 625 -0.91 6.64 -24.33
N THR A 626 -1.49 5.50 -24.72
CA THR A 626 -2.95 5.40 -24.96
C THR A 626 -3.69 5.02 -23.70
N LEU A 627 -4.78 5.73 -23.40
CA LEU A 627 -5.66 5.52 -22.26
C LEU A 627 -7.12 5.46 -22.75
N ASP A 628 -7.98 4.68 -22.08
CA ASP A 628 -9.42 4.80 -22.31
C ASP A 628 -9.97 5.99 -21.50
N ALA A 629 -11.15 6.49 -21.89
CA ALA A 629 -11.78 7.63 -21.24
C ALA A 629 -12.12 7.40 -19.75
N ASP A 630 -12.28 6.14 -19.32
CA ASP A 630 -12.54 5.73 -17.93
C ASP A 630 -11.26 5.31 -17.16
N THR A 631 -10.08 5.46 -17.76
CA THR A 631 -8.80 5.12 -17.14
C THR A 631 -8.16 6.34 -16.48
N ARG A 632 -7.71 6.20 -15.23
CA ARG A 632 -7.01 7.25 -14.47
C ARG A 632 -5.55 6.85 -14.21
N THR A 633 -4.64 7.78 -14.50
CA THR A 633 -3.22 7.62 -14.21
C THR A 633 -2.92 7.92 -12.75
N THR A 634 -2.02 7.13 -12.15
CA THR A 634 -1.40 7.49 -10.87
C THR A 634 -0.28 8.52 -11.07
N ARG A 635 0.18 9.11 -9.97
CA ARG A 635 1.23 10.12 -9.99
C ARG A 635 2.51 9.58 -10.64
N ASP A 636 3.08 10.33 -11.58
CA ASP A 636 4.33 10.03 -12.28
C ASP A 636 4.35 8.68 -13.03
N ALA A 637 3.18 8.10 -13.30
CA ALA A 637 3.05 6.81 -13.98
C ALA A 637 3.64 6.84 -15.40
N VAL A 638 3.39 7.93 -16.14
CA VAL A 638 3.88 8.09 -17.51
C VAL A 638 5.40 8.18 -17.52
N ALA A 639 5.98 9.05 -16.68
CA ALA A 639 7.43 9.20 -16.57
C ALA A 639 8.12 7.88 -16.18
N SER A 640 7.50 7.10 -15.28
CA SER A 640 8.01 5.79 -14.86
C SER A 640 7.99 4.76 -15.99
N LEU A 641 6.93 4.70 -16.79
CA LEU A 641 6.85 3.82 -17.96
C LEU A 641 7.86 4.23 -19.04
N VAL A 642 8.02 5.53 -19.28
CA VAL A 642 8.97 6.05 -20.28
C VAL A 642 10.41 5.77 -19.85
N GLY A 643 10.74 5.96 -18.57
CA GLY A 643 12.04 5.60 -18.01
C GLY A 643 12.39 4.12 -18.19
N LYS A 644 11.39 3.23 -18.07
CA LYS A 644 11.56 1.78 -18.35
C LYS A 644 11.76 1.50 -19.83
N LEU A 645 10.95 2.09 -20.72
CA LEU A 645 11.04 1.83 -22.16
C LEU A 645 12.34 2.39 -22.77
N CYS A 646 12.85 3.50 -22.25
CA CYS A 646 14.12 4.11 -22.68
C CYS A 646 15.35 3.28 -22.28
N HIS A 647 15.25 2.45 -21.24
CA HIS A 647 16.39 1.65 -20.78
C HIS A 647 16.84 0.64 -21.87
N PRO A 648 18.14 0.48 -22.15
CA PRO A 648 18.64 -0.37 -23.24
C PRO A 648 18.14 -1.82 -23.23
N LEU A 649 17.94 -2.40 -22.05
CA LEU A 649 17.33 -3.75 -21.90
C LEU A 649 15.91 -3.87 -22.47
N ASN A 650 15.13 -2.78 -22.44
CA ASN A 650 13.72 -2.79 -22.80
C ASN A 650 13.43 -2.07 -24.13
N ARG A 651 14.35 -1.24 -24.62
CA ARG A 651 14.18 -0.51 -25.88
C ARG A 651 13.96 -1.47 -27.06
N PRO A 652 12.95 -1.24 -27.93
CA PRO A 652 12.62 -2.19 -28.99
C PRO A 652 13.71 -2.26 -30.06
N HIS A 653 14.10 -3.48 -30.45
CA HIS A 653 15.00 -3.73 -31.56
C HIS A 653 14.28 -4.49 -32.69
N TYR A 654 13.94 -3.77 -33.75
CA TYR A 654 13.21 -4.28 -34.91
C TYR A 654 14.16 -4.87 -35.96
N ASP A 655 13.94 -6.14 -36.34
CA ASP A 655 14.64 -6.81 -37.43
C ASP A 655 13.84 -6.65 -38.72
N ALA A 656 14.31 -5.82 -39.64
CA ALA A 656 13.62 -5.52 -40.90
C ALA A 656 13.49 -6.73 -41.84
N ALA A 657 14.42 -7.69 -41.78
CA ALA A 657 14.38 -8.88 -42.63
C ALA A 657 13.30 -9.86 -42.15
N LYS A 658 13.17 -10.03 -40.82
CA LYS A 658 12.15 -10.90 -40.22
C LYS A 658 10.82 -10.19 -39.97
N ARG A 659 10.81 -8.85 -40.05
CA ARG A 659 9.67 -7.97 -39.75
C ARG A 659 9.08 -8.21 -38.36
N VAL A 660 9.95 -8.37 -37.36
CA VAL A 660 9.58 -8.63 -35.94
C VAL A 660 10.55 -7.97 -34.97
N VAL A 661 10.10 -7.75 -33.74
CA VAL A 661 10.92 -7.18 -32.65
C VAL A 661 11.66 -8.30 -31.92
N THR A 662 12.99 -8.32 -32.06
CA THR A 662 13.85 -9.43 -31.59
C THR A 662 14.31 -9.27 -30.15
N ALA A 663 14.50 -8.04 -29.68
CA ALA A 663 14.85 -7.69 -28.30
C ALA A 663 14.08 -6.45 -27.84
N GLY A 664 13.99 -6.28 -26.51
CA GLY A 664 13.18 -5.23 -25.90
C GLY A 664 11.68 -5.40 -26.15
N TYR A 665 10.95 -4.31 -25.96
CA TYR A 665 9.50 -4.23 -25.99
C TYR A 665 9.07 -3.01 -26.77
N THR A 666 8.04 -3.16 -27.60
CA THR A 666 7.44 -2.01 -28.29
C THR A 666 6.37 -1.36 -27.43
N ILE A 667 5.67 -2.17 -26.62
CA ILE A 667 4.54 -1.74 -25.80
C ILE A 667 4.80 -2.14 -24.34
N LEU A 668 4.60 -1.20 -23.43
CA LEU A 668 4.52 -1.44 -21.99
C LEU A 668 3.08 -1.28 -21.52
N GLN A 669 2.46 -2.41 -21.16
CA GLN A 669 1.16 -2.49 -20.53
C GLN A 669 1.31 -2.31 -19.01
N PRO A 670 0.83 -1.23 -18.39
CA PRO A 670 0.77 -1.14 -16.94
C PRO A 670 -0.31 -2.04 -16.36
N ARG A 671 -0.20 -2.34 -15.06
CA ARG A 671 -1.23 -3.04 -14.31
C ARG A 671 -2.50 -2.18 -14.24
N ILE A 672 -3.65 -2.79 -14.46
CA ILE A 672 -4.95 -2.15 -14.28
C ILE A 672 -5.57 -2.62 -12.97
N THR A 673 -5.91 -1.67 -12.10
CA THR A 673 -6.52 -1.89 -10.80
C THR A 673 -7.92 -1.29 -10.80
N ALA A 674 -8.90 -2.03 -10.25
CA ALA A 674 -10.27 -1.52 -10.16
C ALA A 674 -10.34 -0.38 -9.13
N SER A 675 -11.06 0.69 -9.46
CA SER A 675 -11.32 1.80 -8.54
C SER A 675 -12.02 1.32 -7.26
N LEU A 676 -11.87 2.08 -6.17
CA LEU A 676 -12.64 1.82 -4.95
C LEU A 676 -14.13 1.97 -5.27
N THR A 677 -14.94 0.98 -4.91
CA THR A 677 -16.40 1.11 -4.98
C THR A 677 -16.82 2.10 -3.90
N SER A 678 -17.02 3.35 -4.29
CA SER A 678 -17.42 4.42 -3.39
C SER A 678 -18.43 5.30 -4.11
N GLY A 679 -19.44 5.76 -3.39
CA GLY A 679 -20.52 6.59 -3.92
C GLY A 679 -21.85 5.86 -4.11
N ASP A 680 -22.86 6.66 -4.43
CA ASP A 680 -24.27 6.27 -4.36
C ASP A 680 -24.70 5.23 -5.41
N ASP A 681 -23.88 5.00 -6.44
CA ASP A 681 -24.15 4.06 -7.53
C ASP A 681 -23.46 2.69 -7.37
N ALA A 682 -22.69 2.46 -6.30
CA ALA A 682 -22.00 1.20 -6.07
C ALA A 682 -22.99 0.05 -5.84
N SER A 683 -22.86 -1.06 -6.57
CA SER A 683 -23.78 -2.20 -6.50
C SER A 683 -23.13 -3.45 -5.90
N PHE A 684 -23.94 -4.37 -5.38
CA PHE A 684 -23.44 -5.68 -4.91
C PHE A 684 -22.72 -6.44 -6.03
N PHE A 685 -23.20 -6.34 -7.27
CA PHE A 685 -22.53 -6.88 -8.46
C PHE A 685 -21.10 -6.33 -8.58
N GLN A 686 -20.95 -5.00 -8.60
CA GLN A 686 -19.65 -4.37 -8.74
C GLN A 686 -18.71 -4.86 -7.62
N ARG A 687 -19.19 -4.94 -6.38
CA ARG A 687 -18.39 -5.42 -5.24
C ARG A 687 -17.90 -6.86 -5.44
N VAL A 688 -18.77 -7.80 -5.77
CA VAL A 688 -18.35 -9.22 -5.90
C VAL A 688 -17.36 -9.41 -7.06
N PHE A 689 -17.52 -8.69 -8.17
CA PHE A 689 -16.68 -8.88 -9.36
C PHE A 689 -15.38 -8.04 -9.39
N SER A 690 -15.24 -7.04 -8.52
CA SER A 690 -14.01 -6.25 -8.37
C SER A 690 -13.19 -6.71 -7.16
N ALA A 691 -12.74 -7.97 -7.16
CA ALA A 691 -12.09 -8.60 -6.00
C ALA A 691 -10.75 -7.96 -5.56
N ASN A 692 -10.09 -7.15 -6.42
CA ASN A 692 -8.85 -6.41 -6.13
C ASN A 692 -9.05 -4.90 -6.34
N ARG A 693 -9.79 -4.26 -5.42
CA ARG A 693 -10.10 -2.82 -5.45
C ARG A 693 -9.08 -1.99 -4.68
N GLY A 694 -8.84 -0.78 -5.19
CA GLY A 694 -7.99 0.22 -4.54
C GLY A 694 -6.50 -0.06 -4.70
N LEU A 695 -5.70 0.94 -4.35
CA LEU A 695 -4.24 0.86 -4.38
C LEU A 695 -3.74 0.33 -3.03
N ASP A 696 -2.99 -0.77 -3.05
CA ASP A 696 -2.26 -1.24 -1.86
C ASP A 696 -0.84 -0.67 -1.91
N PRO A 697 -0.49 0.32 -1.07
CA PRO A 697 0.84 0.96 -1.10
C PRO A 697 1.97 0.01 -0.68
N TYR A 698 1.66 -1.19 -0.17
CA TYR A 698 2.63 -2.20 0.25
C TYR A 698 2.75 -3.38 -0.74
N VAL A 699 1.88 -3.46 -1.76
CA VAL A 699 1.96 -4.46 -2.83
C VAL A 699 2.48 -3.80 -4.09
N PHE A 700 3.80 -3.83 -4.24
CA PHE A 700 4.50 -3.12 -5.31
C PHE A 700 4.55 -3.87 -6.65
N ALA A 701 4.30 -5.19 -6.70
CA ALA A 701 4.27 -5.95 -7.96
C ALA A 701 3.48 -7.26 -7.80
N VAL A 702 2.69 -7.64 -8.80
CA VAL A 702 1.93 -8.90 -8.85
C VAL A 702 2.52 -9.84 -9.89
N SER A 703 2.47 -11.15 -9.63
CA SER A 703 3.02 -12.15 -10.55
C SER A 703 2.10 -12.37 -11.75
N ASP A 704 2.69 -12.45 -12.94
CA ASP A 704 2.03 -12.88 -14.17
C ASP A 704 2.89 -13.94 -14.85
N ILE A 705 2.32 -15.12 -15.11
CA ILE A 705 3.09 -16.27 -15.62
C ILE A 705 3.73 -15.98 -16.98
N TYR A 706 3.04 -15.23 -17.86
CA TYR A 706 3.55 -14.93 -19.19
C TYR A 706 4.73 -13.97 -19.12
N GLN A 707 4.65 -12.92 -18.30
CA GLN A 707 5.75 -12.00 -18.08
C GLN A 707 6.90 -12.63 -17.26
N ASP A 708 6.60 -13.34 -16.17
CA ASP A 708 7.59 -13.79 -15.20
C ASP A 708 8.42 -15.00 -15.64
N VAL A 709 7.87 -15.78 -16.57
CA VAL A 709 8.53 -16.98 -17.10
C VAL A 709 9.04 -16.75 -18.52
N PHE A 710 8.23 -16.08 -19.37
CA PHE A 710 8.52 -15.96 -20.81
C PHE A 710 8.86 -14.53 -21.24
N GLY A 711 8.71 -13.54 -20.36
CA GLY A 711 8.98 -12.14 -20.67
C GLY A 711 8.02 -11.56 -21.72
N ASP A 712 6.77 -12.02 -21.76
CA ASP A 712 5.77 -11.67 -22.78
C ASP A 712 4.44 -11.26 -22.11
N GLY A 713 4.10 -9.97 -22.15
CA GLY A 713 2.86 -9.42 -21.61
C GLY A 713 1.68 -9.48 -22.59
N SER A 714 0.49 -9.12 -22.13
CA SER A 714 -0.70 -8.98 -22.99
C SER A 714 -1.11 -7.52 -23.06
N PHE A 715 -1.23 -6.96 -24.26
CA PHE A 715 -1.72 -5.60 -24.43
C PHE A 715 -3.25 -5.59 -24.39
N THR A 716 -3.82 -4.71 -23.57
CA THR A 716 -5.28 -4.56 -23.35
C THR A 716 -5.80 -3.21 -23.87
N GLY A 717 -5.04 -2.57 -24.76
CA GLY A 717 -5.41 -1.30 -25.39
C GLY A 717 -5.02 -0.06 -24.58
N LYS A 718 -4.34 -0.24 -23.44
CA LYS A 718 -3.90 0.84 -22.54
C LYS A 718 -2.41 0.68 -22.25
N GLY A 719 -1.62 1.73 -22.44
CA GLY A 719 -0.20 1.64 -22.16
C GLY A 719 0.65 2.51 -23.07
N LEU A 720 1.95 2.44 -22.83
CA LEU A 720 2.97 3.23 -23.52
C LEU A 720 3.54 2.42 -24.67
N TYR A 721 3.65 3.00 -25.86
CA TYR A 721 4.34 2.37 -26.98
C TYR A 721 5.33 3.29 -27.69
N HIS A 722 6.36 2.69 -28.27
CA HIS A 722 7.32 3.39 -29.13
C HIS A 722 6.74 3.50 -30.55
N VAL A 723 6.53 4.73 -31.03
CA VAL A 723 5.78 5.04 -32.27
C VAL A 723 6.35 4.28 -33.48
N ASP A 724 7.66 4.42 -33.74
CA ASP A 724 8.26 3.80 -34.95
C ASP A 724 8.26 2.27 -34.91
N ALA A 725 8.56 1.67 -33.76
CA ALA A 725 8.57 0.22 -33.62
C ALA A 725 7.16 -0.37 -33.73
N PHE A 726 6.15 0.34 -33.23
CA PHE A 726 4.74 -0.05 -33.31
C PHE A 726 4.28 -0.07 -34.77
N GLU A 727 4.50 1.04 -35.50
CA GLU A 727 4.15 1.13 -36.92
C GLU A 727 4.93 0.12 -37.77
N ALA A 728 6.24 -0.04 -37.55
CA ALA A 728 7.05 -1.01 -38.28
C ALA A 728 6.59 -2.46 -38.07
N ALA A 729 6.15 -2.81 -36.86
CA ALA A 729 5.66 -4.15 -36.55
C ALA A 729 4.31 -4.46 -37.21
N LEU A 730 3.41 -3.48 -37.31
CA LEU A 730 2.04 -3.68 -37.77
C LEU A 730 1.81 -3.38 -39.26
N LYS A 731 2.71 -2.64 -39.91
CA LYS A 731 2.55 -2.21 -41.31
C LYS A 731 2.12 -3.35 -42.25
N GLY A 732 0.93 -3.24 -42.84
CA GLY A 732 0.39 -4.20 -43.80
C GLY A 732 0.17 -5.62 -43.25
N ARG A 733 -0.01 -5.77 -41.94
CA ARG A 733 -0.29 -7.08 -41.28
C ARG A 733 -1.78 -7.32 -41.03
N ILE A 734 -2.57 -6.25 -40.94
CA ILE A 734 -4.00 -6.28 -40.60
C ILE A 734 -4.76 -5.62 -41.75
N GLU A 735 -5.70 -6.35 -42.34
CA GLU A 735 -6.59 -5.83 -43.39
C GLU A 735 -7.66 -4.91 -42.79
N GLU A 736 -8.10 -3.92 -43.56
CA GLU A 736 -9.16 -3.00 -43.13
C GLU A 736 -10.51 -3.72 -42.93
N ASN A 737 -11.26 -3.25 -41.95
CA ASN A 737 -12.60 -3.68 -41.54
C ASN A 737 -12.70 -5.12 -41.04
N THR A 738 -11.58 -5.71 -40.60
CA THR A 738 -11.54 -7.14 -40.23
C THR A 738 -11.55 -7.42 -38.72
N ILE A 739 -11.03 -6.53 -37.87
CA ILE A 739 -10.78 -6.82 -36.45
C ILE A 739 -11.41 -5.76 -35.54
N LEU A 740 -12.30 -6.22 -34.65
CA LEU A 740 -12.92 -5.40 -33.61
C LEU A 740 -11.99 -5.27 -32.38
N SER A 741 -11.43 -6.39 -31.91
CA SER A 741 -10.50 -6.45 -30.76
C SER A 741 -9.06 -6.59 -31.26
N HIS A 742 -8.41 -5.46 -31.50
CA HIS A 742 -7.06 -5.37 -32.08
C HIS A 742 -5.96 -5.50 -31.03
N ASP A 743 -6.22 -5.06 -29.78
CA ASP A 743 -5.23 -4.93 -28.72
C ASP A 743 -4.34 -6.17 -28.51
N LEU A 744 -4.94 -7.35 -28.35
CA LEU A 744 -4.19 -8.59 -28.11
C LEU A 744 -3.31 -8.98 -29.33
N LEU A 745 -3.82 -8.77 -30.54
CA LEU A 745 -3.09 -9.09 -31.77
C LEU A 745 -1.94 -8.10 -31.99
N GLU A 746 -2.18 -6.81 -31.78
CA GLU A 746 -1.14 -5.78 -31.89
C GLU A 746 -0.04 -6.00 -30.88
N GLY A 747 -0.39 -6.31 -29.62
CA GLY A 747 0.57 -6.70 -28.59
C GLY A 747 1.39 -7.94 -28.96
N ALA A 748 0.77 -8.92 -29.62
CA ALA A 748 1.46 -10.13 -30.07
C ALA A 748 2.44 -9.88 -31.23
N LEU A 749 2.09 -9.01 -32.18
CA LEU A 749 2.91 -8.67 -33.34
C LEU A 749 4.02 -7.67 -33.00
N ALA A 750 3.70 -6.67 -32.18
CA ALA A 750 4.63 -5.61 -31.77
C ALA A 750 5.50 -6.00 -30.57
N ARG A 751 5.14 -7.05 -29.83
CA ARG A 751 5.75 -7.51 -28.57
C ARG A 751 5.52 -6.55 -27.41
N ALA A 752 4.62 -6.95 -26.52
CA ALA A 752 4.28 -6.22 -25.29
C ALA A 752 4.95 -6.82 -24.04
N ALA A 753 5.21 -5.98 -23.04
CA ALA A 753 5.52 -6.39 -21.67
C ALA A 753 4.45 -5.90 -20.70
N LEU A 754 4.22 -6.68 -19.64
CA LEU A 754 3.44 -6.24 -18.49
C LEU A 754 4.37 -5.58 -17.46
N VAL A 755 4.06 -4.33 -17.08
CA VAL A 755 4.73 -3.57 -16.01
C VAL A 755 3.87 -3.64 -14.77
N THR A 756 4.25 -4.51 -13.84
CA THR A 756 3.43 -4.89 -12.68
C THR A 756 3.53 -3.91 -11.51
N ASP A 757 4.50 -3.01 -11.56
CA ASP A 757 4.83 -2.02 -10.53
C ASP A 757 4.46 -0.58 -10.91
N VAL A 758 3.75 -0.40 -12.03
CA VAL A 758 3.05 0.85 -12.37
C VAL A 758 1.57 0.52 -12.52
N GLU A 759 0.72 1.21 -11.76
CA GLU A 759 -0.72 0.98 -11.74
C GLU A 759 -1.50 2.12 -12.38
N LEU A 760 -2.49 1.76 -13.18
CA LEU A 760 -3.57 2.63 -13.62
C LEU A 760 -4.87 2.17 -12.96
N VAL A 761 -5.76 3.12 -12.70
CA VAL A 761 -7.05 2.87 -12.06
C VAL A 761 -8.15 2.91 -13.11
N GLU A 762 -9.05 1.94 -13.12
CA GLU A 762 -10.20 1.90 -14.03
C GLU A 762 -11.48 1.55 -13.27
N ASP A 763 -12.59 2.13 -13.69
CA ASP A 763 -13.90 1.86 -13.10
C ASP A 763 -14.46 0.50 -13.57
N TYR A 764 -14.83 -0.36 -12.61
CA TYR A 764 -15.53 -1.61 -12.91
C TYR A 764 -17.04 -1.33 -13.14
N PRO A 765 -17.71 -1.99 -14.10
CA PRO A 765 -19.14 -1.77 -14.34
C PRO A 765 -20.02 -1.90 -13.08
N THR A 766 -20.90 -0.92 -12.86
CA THR A 766 -21.87 -0.91 -11.76
C THR A 766 -23.05 -1.87 -11.98
N ARG A 767 -23.33 -2.27 -13.23
CA ARG A 767 -24.49 -3.11 -13.57
C ARG A 767 -24.09 -4.33 -14.40
N TYR A 768 -24.80 -5.43 -14.21
CA TYR A 768 -24.58 -6.66 -14.97
C TYR A 768 -24.78 -6.48 -16.48
N SER A 769 -25.78 -5.70 -16.90
CA SER A 769 -26.08 -5.48 -18.32
C SER A 769 -24.91 -4.86 -19.10
N VAL A 770 -24.19 -3.93 -18.46
CA VAL A 770 -23.00 -3.28 -19.02
C VAL A 770 -21.85 -4.27 -19.13
N ASP A 771 -21.62 -5.07 -18.09
CA ASP A 771 -20.58 -6.10 -18.06
C ASP A 771 -20.83 -7.20 -19.12
N ALA A 772 -22.07 -7.67 -19.25
CA ALA A 772 -22.47 -8.64 -20.27
C ALA A 772 -22.25 -8.09 -21.68
N SER A 773 -22.59 -6.83 -21.94
CA SER A 773 -22.32 -6.18 -23.23
C SER A 773 -20.82 -6.09 -23.54
N ARG A 774 -19.98 -5.77 -22.55
CA ARG A 774 -18.50 -5.78 -22.67
C ARG A 774 -17.98 -7.17 -23.04
N HIS A 775 -18.43 -8.23 -22.34
CA HIS A 775 -18.02 -9.61 -22.61
C HIS A 775 -18.48 -10.12 -23.99
N HIS A 776 -19.70 -9.78 -24.42
CA HIS A 776 -20.18 -10.13 -25.76
C HIS A 776 -19.30 -9.53 -26.85
N ARG A 777 -18.95 -8.25 -26.72
CA ARG A 777 -18.04 -7.56 -27.65
C ARG A 777 -16.66 -8.23 -27.69
N TRP A 778 -16.09 -8.54 -26.54
CA TRP A 778 -14.78 -9.20 -26.47
C TRP A 778 -14.80 -10.57 -27.13
N ALA A 779 -15.80 -11.39 -26.84
CA ALA A 779 -15.96 -12.69 -27.48
C ALA A 779 -16.05 -12.55 -29.01
N ARG A 780 -16.84 -11.60 -29.54
CA ARG A 780 -16.88 -11.35 -30.99
C ARG A 780 -15.50 -11.02 -31.57
N GLY A 781 -14.75 -10.14 -30.91
CA GLY A 781 -13.40 -9.78 -31.35
C GLY A 781 -12.40 -10.94 -31.26
N ASP A 782 -12.45 -11.76 -30.21
CA ASP A 782 -11.58 -12.94 -30.07
C ASP A 782 -11.79 -13.94 -31.22
N TRP A 783 -13.05 -14.21 -31.57
CA TRP A 783 -13.40 -15.14 -32.66
C TRP A 783 -13.06 -14.60 -34.06
N GLN A 784 -12.90 -13.28 -34.23
CA GLN A 784 -12.39 -12.70 -35.48
C GLN A 784 -10.92 -13.04 -35.73
N LEU A 785 -10.15 -13.35 -34.68
CA LEU A 785 -8.73 -13.69 -34.78
C LEU A 785 -8.47 -15.11 -35.32
N LEU A 786 -9.51 -15.89 -35.64
CA LEU A 786 -9.39 -17.28 -36.05
C LEU A 786 -8.43 -17.49 -37.25
N GLY A 787 -8.41 -16.56 -38.21
CA GLY A 787 -7.46 -16.58 -39.33
C GLY A 787 -6.00 -16.49 -38.88
N PHE A 788 -5.70 -15.61 -37.90
CA PHE A 788 -4.36 -15.44 -37.35
C PHE A 788 -3.92 -16.61 -36.46
N ILE A 789 -4.88 -17.24 -35.77
CA ILE A 789 -4.65 -18.41 -34.92
C ILE A 789 -4.28 -19.64 -35.77
N LEU A 790 -5.04 -19.87 -36.85
CA LEU A 790 -4.91 -21.07 -37.68
C LEU A 790 -3.82 -20.96 -38.75
N ASP A 791 -3.50 -19.76 -39.23
CA ASP A 791 -2.45 -19.56 -40.24
C ASP A 791 -1.07 -19.37 -39.60
N PRO A 792 -0.11 -20.31 -39.76
CA PRO A 792 1.24 -20.15 -39.26
C PRO A 792 2.02 -19.02 -39.95
N ARG A 793 1.57 -18.54 -41.12
CA ARG A 793 2.19 -17.44 -41.88
C ARG A 793 1.80 -16.06 -41.35
N SER A 794 0.85 -15.98 -40.43
CA SER A 794 0.39 -14.74 -39.80
C SER A 794 1.51 -13.96 -39.08
N GLY A 795 2.59 -14.63 -38.70
CA GLY A 795 3.71 -14.05 -37.97
C GLY A 795 3.47 -13.93 -36.46
N VAL A 796 2.32 -14.41 -35.96
CA VAL A 796 1.99 -14.38 -34.53
C VAL A 796 2.81 -15.44 -33.78
N PRO A 797 3.53 -15.07 -32.70
CA PRO A 797 4.28 -16.02 -31.88
C PRO A 797 3.40 -17.15 -31.32
N ALA A 798 3.97 -18.34 -31.13
CA ALA A 798 3.23 -19.51 -30.66
C ALA A 798 2.62 -19.31 -29.26
N LEU A 799 3.32 -18.59 -28.37
CA LEU A 799 2.81 -18.25 -27.04
C LEU A 799 1.59 -17.32 -27.13
N SER A 800 1.64 -16.30 -27.98
CA SER A 800 0.51 -15.39 -28.17
C SER A 800 -0.68 -16.07 -28.86
N ARG A 801 -0.43 -17.00 -29.80
CA ARG A 801 -1.48 -17.86 -30.36
C ARG A 801 -2.15 -18.72 -29.28
N TRP A 802 -1.38 -19.25 -28.32
CA TRP A 802 -1.96 -19.95 -27.17
C TRP A 802 -2.84 -19.02 -26.31
N LYS A 803 -2.40 -17.79 -26.03
CA LYS A 803 -3.23 -16.79 -25.32
C LYS A 803 -4.57 -16.57 -26.05
N MET A 804 -4.55 -16.45 -27.37
CA MET A 804 -5.76 -16.31 -28.19
C MET A 804 -6.66 -17.56 -28.15
N VAL A 805 -6.07 -18.77 -28.24
CA VAL A 805 -6.81 -20.04 -28.10
C VAL A 805 -7.45 -20.16 -26.72
N ASP A 806 -6.77 -19.71 -25.65
CA ASP A 806 -7.35 -19.69 -24.31
C ASP A 806 -8.57 -18.76 -24.20
N ASN A 807 -8.55 -17.59 -24.86
CA ASN A 807 -9.72 -16.71 -24.94
C ASN A 807 -10.91 -17.42 -25.62
N LEU A 808 -10.67 -18.09 -26.75
CA LEU A 808 -11.72 -18.88 -27.43
C LEU A 808 -12.27 -19.97 -26.52
N ARG A 809 -11.39 -20.74 -25.87
CA ARG A 809 -11.75 -21.79 -24.91
C ARG A 809 -12.61 -21.24 -23.77
N ARG A 810 -12.24 -20.08 -23.20
CA ARG A 810 -12.98 -19.42 -22.12
C ARG A 810 -14.39 -19.03 -22.54
N SER A 811 -14.58 -18.56 -23.77
CA SER A 811 -15.91 -18.26 -24.32
C SER A 811 -16.78 -19.52 -24.53
N LEU A 812 -16.16 -20.69 -24.76
CA LEU A 812 -16.85 -21.98 -24.88
C LEU A 812 -17.21 -22.60 -23.54
N THR A 813 -16.49 -22.26 -22.46
CA THR A 813 -16.70 -22.84 -21.13
C THR A 813 -18.16 -22.79 -20.66
N PRO A 814 -18.89 -21.64 -20.69
CA PRO A 814 -20.28 -21.61 -20.25
C PRO A 814 -21.19 -22.54 -21.07
N ILE A 815 -20.96 -22.63 -22.39
CA ILE A 815 -21.76 -23.46 -23.30
C ILE A 815 -21.56 -24.94 -22.96
N PHE A 816 -20.31 -25.38 -22.89
CA PHE A 816 -19.97 -26.77 -22.58
C PHE A 816 -20.34 -27.16 -21.16
N TRP A 817 -20.25 -26.24 -20.20
CA TRP A 817 -20.69 -26.46 -18.82
C TRP A 817 -22.20 -26.72 -18.73
N VAL A 818 -23.03 -25.90 -19.40
CA VAL A 818 -24.49 -26.09 -19.46
C VAL A 818 -24.84 -27.40 -20.18
N MET A 819 -24.22 -27.68 -21.32
CA MET A 819 -24.44 -28.94 -22.05
C MET A 819 -24.04 -30.16 -21.20
N ALA A 820 -22.89 -30.11 -20.53
CA ALA A 820 -22.43 -31.17 -19.64
C ALA A 820 -23.36 -31.39 -18.44
N ALA A 821 -23.92 -30.30 -17.87
CA ALA A 821 -24.90 -30.38 -16.80
C ALA A 821 -26.18 -31.10 -17.25
N ILE A 822 -26.77 -30.66 -18.36
CA ILE A 822 -28.00 -31.27 -18.93
C ILE A 822 -27.77 -32.74 -19.30
N ALA A 823 -26.63 -33.07 -19.91
CA ALA A 823 -26.27 -34.44 -20.24
C ALA A 823 -26.13 -35.30 -18.96
N GLY A 824 -25.50 -34.78 -17.91
CA GLY A 824 -25.42 -35.45 -16.61
C GLY A 824 -26.79 -35.70 -15.99
N TRP A 825 -27.69 -34.70 -16.00
CA TRP A 825 -29.05 -34.85 -15.45
C TRP A 825 -29.91 -35.83 -16.24
N THR A 826 -29.66 -35.99 -17.54
CA THR A 826 -30.43 -36.87 -18.42
C THR A 826 -29.93 -38.31 -18.36
N LEU A 827 -28.61 -38.52 -18.28
CA LEU A 827 -27.98 -39.84 -18.40
C LEU A 827 -27.69 -40.51 -17.05
N LEU A 828 -27.66 -39.75 -15.94
CA LEU A 828 -27.32 -40.28 -14.61
C LEU A 828 -28.52 -40.28 -13.66
N PRO A 829 -28.62 -41.28 -12.76
CA PRO A 829 -29.55 -41.22 -11.64
C PRO A 829 -29.21 -40.09 -10.66
N PHE A 830 -30.16 -39.72 -9.80
CA PHE A 830 -30.08 -38.56 -8.89
C PHE A 830 -28.73 -38.41 -8.17
N THR A 831 -28.23 -39.46 -7.50
CA THR A 831 -27.01 -39.36 -6.69
C THR A 831 -25.76 -39.11 -7.54
N GLN A 832 -25.63 -39.79 -8.68
CA GLN A 832 -24.52 -39.59 -9.59
C GLN A 832 -24.65 -38.28 -10.38
N ALA A 833 -25.87 -37.85 -10.73
CA ALA A 833 -26.12 -36.55 -11.34
C ALA A 833 -25.70 -35.40 -10.40
N ALA A 834 -25.96 -35.53 -9.10
CA ALA A 834 -25.50 -34.58 -8.10
C ALA A 834 -23.97 -34.55 -7.95
N GLN A 835 -23.31 -35.73 -7.97
CA GLN A 835 -21.84 -35.82 -7.95
C GLN A 835 -21.21 -35.20 -9.21
N TRP A 836 -21.81 -35.45 -10.38
CA TRP A 836 -21.39 -34.85 -11.64
C TRP A 836 -21.53 -33.32 -11.62
N GLN A 837 -22.65 -32.82 -11.09
CA GLN A 837 -22.86 -31.39 -10.92
C GLN A 837 -21.86 -30.76 -9.94
N ALA A 838 -21.54 -31.46 -8.84
CA ALA A 838 -20.53 -31.04 -7.88
C ALA A 838 -19.13 -30.97 -8.52
N LEU A 839 -18.78 -31.94 -9.38
CA LEU A 839 -17.54 -31.92 -10.15
C LEU A 839 -17.46 -30.68 -11.06
N LEU A 840 -18.54 -30.38 -11.79
CA LEU A 840 -18.62 -29.17 -12.63
C LEU A 840 -18.47 -27.89 -11.81
N ILE A 841 -19.09 -27.81 -10.63
CA ILE A 841 -18.95 -26.67 -9.72
C ILE A 841 -17.52 -26.55 -9.19
N LEU A 842 -16.88 -27.66 -8.85
CA LEU A 842 -15.50 -27.69 -8.35
C LEU A 842 -14.52 -27.04 -9.33
N THR A 843 -14.73 -27.23 -10.64
CA THR A 843 -13.89 -26.56 -11.66
C THR A 843 -13.94 -25.03 -11.58
N LEU A 844 -15.07 -24.45 -11.17
CA LEU A 844 -15.24 -23.00 -11.00
C LEU A 844 -14.59 -22.47 -9.71
N PHE A 845 -14.45 -23.32 -8.68
CA PHE A 845 -13.83 -22.96 -7.41
C PHE A 845 -12.29 -22.89 -7.47
N MET A 846 -11.65 -23.50 -8.47
CA MET A 846 -10.18 -23.60 -8.53
C MET A 846 -9.45 -22.25 -8.54
N ALA A 847 -10.01 -21.22 -9.19
CA ALA A 847 -9.40 -19.89 -9.21
C ALA A 847 -9.57 -19.12 -7.88
N PRO A 848 -10.78 -18.93 -7.31
CA PRO A 848 -10.95 -18.29 -6.00
C PRO A 848 -10.25 -18.99 -4.84
N THR A 849 -9.95 -20.29 -4.97
CA THR A 849 -9.23 -21.06 -3.96
C THR A 849 -7.81 -20.52 -3.74
N PHE A 850 -7.16 -19.90 -4.76
CA PHE A 850 -5.83 -19.31 -4.60
C PHE A 850 -5.83 -18.17 -3.57
N ASP A 851 -6.78 -17.23 -3.69
CA ASP A 851 -6.86 -16.08 -2.79
C ASP A 851 -7.11 -16.53 -1.35
N ILE A 852 -7.98 -17.53 -1.17
CA ILE A 852 -8.25 -18.15 0.13
C ILE A 852 -6.99 -18.83 0.68
N VAL A 853 -6.30 -19.64 -0.13
CA VAL A 853 -5.08 -20.37 0.30
C VAL A 853 -3.96 -19.40 0.67
N HIS A 854 -3.79 -18.31 -0.08
CA HIS A 854 -2.83 -17.27 0.25
C HIS A 854 -3.24 -16.48 1.50
N ALA A 855 -4.54 -16.27 1.72
CA ALA A 855 -5.07 -15.59 2.90
C ALA A 855 -5.02 -16.44 4.19
N ILE A 856 -4.87 -17.76 4.10
CA ILE A 856 -4.70 -18.63 5.29
C ILE A 856 -3.42 -18.26 6.06
N LEU A 857 -2.34 -17.90 5.37
CA LEU A 857 -1.09 -17.49 5.99
C LEU A 857 -1.16 -15.99 6.37
N PRO A 858 -0.95 -15.63 7.65
CA PRO A 858 -0.93 -14.24 8.06
C PRO A 858 0.18 -13.47 7.33
N LYS A 859 -0.18 -12.43 6.57
CA LYS A 859 0.78 -11.60 5.83
C LYS A 859 1.62 -10.69 6.74
N SER A 860 1.12 -10.37 7.94
CA SER A 860 1.86 -9.62 8.95
C SER A 860 1.63 -10.21 10.36
N GLY A 861 2.65 -10.11 11.21
CA GLY A 861 2.59 -10.59 12.60
C GLY A 861 1.73 -9.72 13.54
N ASP A 862 1.17 -8.63 13.02
CA ASP A 862 0.54 -7.55 13.81
C ASP A 862 -0.99 -7.66 13.85
N GLN A 863 -1.58 -8.50 12.99
CA GLN A 863 -3.01 -8.69 12.96
C GLN A 863 -3.44 -9.57 14.14
N THR A 864 -4.42 -9.08 14.91
CA THR A 864 -5.07 -9.93 15.92
C THR A 864 -5.67 -11.16 15.22
N PRO A 865 -5.64 -12.36 15.84
CA PRO A 865 -6.23 -13.55 15.25
C PRO A 865 -7.70 -13.32 14.83
N ARG A 866 -8.45 -12.54 15.61
CA ARG A 866 -9.83 -12.15 15.26
C ARG A 866 -9.91 -11.33 13.97
N GLY A 867 -9.03 -10.35 13.79
CA GLY A 867 -8.96 -9.56 12.55
C GLY A 867 -8.54 -10.38 11.35
N HIS A 868 -7.59 -11.30 11.51
CA HIS A 868 -7.17 -12.24 10.46
C HIS A 868 -8.32 -13.18 10.06
N PHE A 869 -9.02 -13.78 11.03
CA PHE A 869 -10.16 -14.66 10.75
C PHE A 869 -11.36 -13.92 10.17
N SER A 870 -11.63 -12.68 10.58
CA SER A 870 -12.71 -11.89 9.97
C SER A 870 -12.40 -11.49 8.53
N ALA A 871 -11.14 -11.14 8.23
CA ALA A 871 -10.67 -10.90 6.86
C ALA A 871 -10.78 -12.18 6.02
N LEU A 872 -10.29 -13.32 6.51
CA LEU A 872 -10.39 -14.60 5.83
C LEU A 872 -11.86 -15.01 5.59
N ALA A 873 -12.73 -14.83 6.59
CA ALA A 873 -14.15 -15.12 6.45
C ALA A 873 -14.80 -14.26 5.36
N ARG A 874 -14.45 -12.96 5.30
CA ARG A 874 -14.90 -12.05 4.26
C ARG A 874 -14.42 -12.49 2.88
N ASP A 875 -13.15 -12.86 2.74
CA ASP A 875 -12.57 -13.33 1.47
C ASP A 875 -13.25 -14.64 1.00
N VAL A 876 -13.53 -15.56 1.93
CA VAL A 876 -14.29 -16.79 1.65
C VAL A 876 -15.72 -16.47 1.22
N VAL A 877 -16.40 -15.53 1.88
CA VAL A 877 -17.77 -15.10 1.53
C VAL A 877 -17.79 -14.50 0.12
N PHE A 878 -16.89 -13.57 -0.20
CA PHE A 878 -16.82 -12.97 -1.53
C PHE A 878 -16.44 -13.99 -2.61
N GLY A 879 -15.45 -14.86 -2.35
CA GLY A 879 -15.07 -15.94 -3.26
C GLY A 879 -16.23 -16.91 -3.52
N THR A 880 -17.01 -17.25 -2.48
CA THR A 880 -18.20 -18.11 -2.61
C THR A 880 -19.33 -17.39 -3.36
N ALA A 881 -19.57 -16.11 -3.07
CA ALA A 881 -20.56 -15.29 -3.76
C ALA A 881 -20.26 -15.18 -5.26
N LEU A 882 -18.99 -15.01 -5.63
CA LEU A 882 -18.55 -14.98 -7.03
C LEU A 882 -18.89 -16.29 -7.75
N VAL A 883 -18.60 -17.44 -7.15
CA VAL A 883 -18.91 -18.74 -7.76
C VAL A 883 -20.41 -18.97 -7.83
N ALA A 884 -21.16 -18.66 -6.75
CA ALA A 884 -22.61 -18.79 -6.73
C ALA A 884 -23.25 -17.95 -7.84
N LEU A 885 -22.78 -16.71 -8.02
CA LEU A 885 -23.30 -15.81 -9.03
C LEU A 885 -22.96 -16.25 -10.45
N LYS A 886 -21.75 -16.80 -10.69
CA LYS A 886 -21.40 -17.46 -11.96
C LYS A 886 -22.34 -18.63 -12.28
N ILE A 887 -22.73 -19.43 -11.29
CA ILE A 887 -23.66 -20.55 -11.48
C ILE A 887 -25.06 -20.06 -11.86
N VAL A 888 -25.58 -19.06 -11.15
CA VAL A 888 -26.91 -18.46 -11.42
C VAL A 888 -26.96 -17.86 -12.83
N LEU A 889 -25.90 -17.15 -13.23
CA LEU A 889 -25.81 -16.47 -14.53
C LEU A 889 -25.33 -17.38 -15.68
N MET A 890 -24.96 -18.65 -15.39
CA MET A 890 -24.29 -19.53 -16.36
C MET A 890 -25.11 -19.74 -17.64
N ALA A 891 -26.42 -19.92 -17.53
CA ALA A 891 -27.30 -20.08 -18.68
C ALA A 891 -27.33 -18.85 -19.59
N HIS A 892 -27.36 -17.65 -19.00
CA HIS A 892 -27.27 -16.41 -19.77
C HIS A 892 -25.91 -16.27 -20.43
N LEU A 893 -24.83 -16.54 -19.70
CA LEU A 893 -23.46 -16.52 -20.25
C LEU A 893 -23.32 -17.49 -21.43
N ALA A 894 -23.86 -18.71 -21.34
CA ALA A 894 -23.86 -19.69 -22.41
C ALA A 894 -24.63 -19.19 -23.65
N TRP A 895 -25.82 -18.64 -23.47
CA TRP A 895 -26.62 -18.08 -24.56
C TRP A 895 -25.90 -16.90 -25.25
N MET A 896 -25.42 -15.95 -24.45
CA MET A 896 -24.73 -14.75 -24.91
C MET A 896 -23.43 -15.11 -25.67
N MET A 897 -22.62 -16.03 -25.14
CA MET A 897 -21.41 -16.51 -25.83
C MET A 897 -21.78 -17.25 -27.12
N GLY A 898 -22.85 -18.06 -27.11
CA GLY A 898 -23.37 -18.72 -28.30
C GLY A 898 -23.76 -17.74 -29.41
N ASP A 899 -24.54 -16.70 -29.09
CA ASP A 899 -24.89 -15.64 -30.05
C ASP A 899 -23.64 -14.93 -30.58
N ALA A 900 -22.71 -14.53 -29.69
CA ALA A 900 -21.46 -13.87 -30.09
C ALA A 900 -20.66 -14.72 -31.10
N ILE A 901 -20.51 -16.03 -30.82
CA ILE A 901 -19.76 -16.97 -31.66
C ILE A 901 -20.46 -17.16 -33.02
N ILE A 902 -21.73 -17.54 -33.01
CA ILE A 902 -22.48 -17.84 -34.24
C ILE A 902 -22.55 -16.60 -35.14
N ARG A 903 -22.86 -15.43 -34.56
CA ARG A 903 -22.92 -14.16 -35.28
C ARG A 903 -21.57 -13.80 -35.88
N THR A 904 -20.48 -14.02 -35.14
CA THR A 904 -19.13 -13.71 -35.64
C THR A 904 -18.71 -14.65 -36.75
N LEU A 905 -18.92 -15.97 -36.59
CA LEU A 905 -18.59 -16.95 -37.63
C LEU A 905 -19.38 -16.70 -38.92
N TYR A 906 -20.67 -16.38 -38.79
CA TYR A 906 -21.52 -16.00 -39.93
C TYR A 906 -21.00 -14.72 -40.62
N ARG A 907 -20.62 -13.70 -39.84
CA ARG A 907 -20.05 -12.47 -40.41
C ARG A 907 -18.67 -12.67 -41.02
N LEU A 908 -17.83 -13.53 -40.45
CA LEU A 908 -16.48 -13.78 -40.95
C LEU A 908 -16.48 -14.58 -42.26
N PHE A 909 -17.29 -15.66 -42.31
CA PHE A 909 -17.25 -16.61 -43.41
C PHE A 909 -18.34 -16.41 -44.47
N VAL A 910 -19.46 -15.77 -44.12
CA VAL A 910 -20.62 -15.63 -45.04
C VAL A 910 -20.81 -14.18 -45.48
N THR A 911 -21.09 -13.25 -44.57
CA THR A 911 -21.53 -11.90 -44.99
C THR A 911 -20.40 -10.89 -45.18
N ARG A 912 -19.30 -11.01 -44.43
CA ARG A 912 -18.22 -10.02 -44.33
C ARG A 912 -18.69 -8.59 -44.05
N GLN A 913 -19.85 -8.46 -43.40
CA GLN A 913 -20.47 -7.19 -43.03
C GLN A 913 -20.58 -7.04 -41.51
N ASN A 914 -20.61 -5.81 -41.01
CA ASN A 914 -20.79 -5.48 -39.60
C ASN A 914 -19.73 -6.07 -38.65
N LEU A 915 -18.48 -6.23 -39.12
CA LEU A 915 -17.37 -6.74 -38.30
C LEU A 915 -16.90 -5.74 -37.23
N LEU A 916 -17.00 -4.44 -37.50
CA LEU A 916 -16.66 -3.35 -36.57
C LEU A 916 -17.87 -2.82 -35.77
N GLU A 917 -18.96 -3.58 -35.68
CA GLU A 917 -20.16 -3.15 -34.96
C GLU A 917 -19.84 -2.98 -33.47
N TRP A 918 -19.86 -1.72 -33.03
CA TRP A 918 -19.59 -1.29 -31.67
C TRP A 918 -20.78 -0.49 -31.13
N ARG A 919 -21.31 -0.90 -29.98
CA ARG A 919 -22.16 -0.07 -29.13
C ARG A 919 -21.31 0.39 -27.95
N THR A 920 -21.31 1.69 -27.64
CA THR A 920 -20.51 2.18 -26.50
C THR A 920 -21.16 1.80 -25.18
N ALA A 921 -20.34 1.55 -24.16
CA ALA A 921 -20.83 1.30 -22.80
C ALA A 921 -21.56 2.54 -22.22
N SER A 922 -21.19 3.76 -22.66
CA SER A 922 -21.87 5.01 -22.30
C SER A 922 -23.27 5.12 -22.92
N GLN A 923 -23.46 4.68 -24.17
CA GLN A 923 -24.79 4.59 -24.79
C GLN A 923 -25.65 3.51 -24.11
N ALA A 924 -25.05 2.42 -23.62
CA ALA A 924 -25.75 1.41 -22.82
C ALA A 924 -26.12 1.91 -21.41
N HIS A 925 -25.33 2.82 -20.83
CA HIS A 925 -25.64 3.51 -19.57
C HIS A 925 -26.80 4.49 -19.71
N LYS A 926 -26.82 5.27 -20.81
CA LYS A 926 -27.80 6.35 -21.05
C LYS A 926 -29.16 5.86 -21.61
N ASN A 927 -29.22 4.72 -22.31
CA ASN A 927 -30.44 4.28 -23.02
C ASN A 927 -31.19 3.08 -22.39
N GLY A 928 -30.77 2.57 -21.23
CA GLY A 928 -31.42 1.41 -20.60
C GLY A 928 -32.41 1.78 -19.51
N ASP A 929 -33.71 1.60 -19.75
CA ASP A 929 -34.70 1.53 -18.67
C ASP A 929 -34.26 0.44 -17.68
N ASN A 930 -34.03 0.81 -16.41
CA ASN A 930 -33.56 -0.11 -15.37
C ASN A 930 -34.74 -0.77 -14.65
N ASP A 931 -35.57 -1.48 -15.40
CA ASP A 931 -36.74 -2.19 -14.90
C ASP A 931 -36.56 -3.72 -14.97
N LEU A 932 -37.41 -4.47 -14.27
CA LEU A 932 -37.34 -5.93 -14.30
C LEU A 932 -37.64 -6.51 -15.70
N GLY A 933 -38.51 -5.84 -16.46
CA GLY A 933 -38.92 -6.25 -17.80
C GLY A 933 -37.77 -6.25 -18.80
N SER A 934 -36.94 -5.20 -18.81
CA SER A 934 -35.75 -5.11 -19.67
C SER A 934 -34.73 -6.22 -19.38
N TYR A 935 -34.53 -6.62 -18.12
CA TYR A 935 -33.63 -7.74 -17.79
C TYR A 935 -34.17 -9.08 -18.33
N TYR A 936 -35.48 -9.34 -18.23
CA TYR A 936 -36.08 -10.53 -18.84
C TYR A 936 -36.03 -10.49 -20.37
N GLY A 937 -36.15 -9.30 -20.97
CA GLY A 937 -35.97 -9.10 -22.42
C GLY A 937 -34.54 -9.32 -22.88
N MET A 938 -33.55 -8.82 -22.12
CA MET A 938 -32.13 -9.00 -22.40
C MET A 938 -31.68 -10.46 -22.20
N MET A 939 -32.14 -11.09 -21.12
CA MET A 939 -31.69 -12.41 -20.66
C MET A 939 -32.67 -13.54 -21.01
N TYR A 940 -33.58 -13.33 -21.96
CA TYR A 940 -34.62 -14.31 -22.32
C TYR A 940 -34.05 -15.70 -22.68
N GLY A 941 -32.84 -15.73 -23.26
CA GLY A 941 -32.13 -16.97 -23.57
C GLY A 941 -31.85 -17.85 -22.35
N ALA A 942 -31.62 -17.25 -21.18
CA ALA A 942 -31.42 -18.00 -19.93
C ALA A 942 -32.71 -18.73 -19.49
N VAL A 943 -33.87 -18.11 -19.71
CA VAL A 943 -35.18 -18.72 -19.43
C VAL A 943 -35.42 -19.90 -20.36
N ILE A 944 -35.13 -19.75 -21.65
CA ILE A 944 -35.26 -20.84 -22.63
C ILE A 944 -34.35 -22.02 -22.24
N VAL A 945 -33.08 -21.75 -21.94
CA VAL A 945 -32.11 -22.77 -21.50
C VAL A 945 -32.56 -23.44 -20.19
N GLY A 946 -33.12 -22.69 -19.25
CA GLY A 946 -33.73 -23.21 -18.01
C GLY A 946 -34.88 -24.17 -18.26
N VAL A 947 -35.84 -23.78 -19.10
CA VAL A 947 -37.01 -24.62 -19.43
C VAL A 947 -36.59 -25.88 -20.20
N VAL A 948 -35.76 -25.73 -21.24
CA VAL A 948 -35.29 -26.85 -22.06
C VAL A 948 -34.40 -27.79 -21.23
N GLY A 949 -33.52 -27.25 -20.39
CA GLY A 949 -32.64 -28.02 -19.52
C GLY A 949 -33.38 -28.86 -18.48
N LEU A 950 -34.59 -28.47 -18.08
CA LEU A 950 -35.49 -29.27 -17.25
C LEU A 950 -36.33 -30.26 -18.08
N ALA A 951 -36.85 -29.82 -19.23
CA ALA A 951 -37.71 -30.65 -20.07
C ALA A 951 -37.02 -31.91 -20.59
N ILE A 952 -35.74 -31.82 -20.99
CA ILE A 952 -34.99 -32.95 -21.56
C ILE A 952 -34.88 -34.13 -20.56
N PRO A 953 -34.37 -33.96 -19.32
CA PRO A 953 -34.33 -35.03 -18.32
C PRO A 953 -35.71 -35.60 -17.95
N VAL A 954 -36.74 -34.74 -17.90
CA VAL A 954 -38.12 -35.15 -17.57
C VAL A 954 -38.70 -36.04 -18.66
N VAL A 955 -38.53 -35.68 -19.93
CA VAL A 955 -38.98 -36.49 -21.07
C VAL A 955 -38.21 -37.80 -21.16
N ALA A 956 -36.94 -37.82 -20.73
CA ALA A 956 -36.12 -39.02 -20.67
C ALA A 956 -36.40 -39.93 -19.46
N ASP A 957 -37.40 -39.60 -18.62
CA ASP A 957 -37.76 -40.32 -17.39
C ASP A 957 -36.56 -40.53 -16.42
N SER A 958 -35.66 -39.54 -16.37
CA SER A 958 -34.46 -39.59 -15.52
C SER A 958 -34.72 -39.02 -14.13
N THR A 959 -34.27 -39.74 -13.09
CA THR A 959 -34.27 -39.22 -11.70
C THR A 959 -33.29 -38.05 -11.50
N GLY A 960 -32.35 -37.82 -12.42
CA GLY A 960 -31.51 -36.62 -12.44
C GLY A 960 -32.30 -35.32 -12.69
N ALA A 961 -33.56 -35.40 -13.15
CA ALA A 961 -34.46 -34.25 -13.30
C ALA A 961 -34.68 -33.46 -12.01
N PHE A 962 -34.56 -34.09 -10.83
CA PHE A 962 -34.61 -33.37 -9.55
C PHE A 962 -33.45 -32.39 -9.37
N VAL A 963 -32.25 -32.75 -9.82
CA VAL A 963 -31.10 -31.83 -9.82
C VAL A 963 -31.34 -30.72 -10.84
N ALA A 964 -31.80 -31.07 -12.04
CA ALA A 964 -32.13 -30.11 -13.09
C ALA A 964 -33.16 -29.06 -12.63
N PHE A 965 -34.15 -29.46 -11.83
CA PHE A 965 -35.18 -28.56 -11.30
C PHE A 965 -34.60 -27.39 -10.48
N PHE A 966 -33.64 -27.65 -9.58
CA PHE A 966 -33.03 -26.59 -8.78
C PHE A 966 -32.21 -25.61 -9.64
N PHE A 967 -31.45 -26.11 -10.62
CA PHE A 967 -30.68 -25.25 -11.52
C PHE A 967 -31.57 -24.50 -12.51
N ALA A 968 -32.65 -25.12 -13.00
CA ALA A 968 -33.63 -24.46 -13.84
C ALA A 968 -34.30 -23.30 -13.10
N LEU A 969 -34.59 -23.44 -11.81
CA LEU A 969 -35.10 -22.33 -10.98
C LEU A 969 -34.09 -21.16 -10.93
N PHE A 970 -32.80 -21.45 -10.74
CA PHE A 970 -31.76 -20.42 -10.78
C PHE A 970 -31.65 -19.75 -12.15
N TRP A 971 -31.70 -20.52 -13.24
CA TRP A 971 -31.54 -19.98 -14.59
C TRP A 971 -32.75 -19.16 -15.05
N ILE A 972 -33.98 -19.63 -14.77
CA ILE A 972 -35.22 -18.89 -15.04
C ILE A 972 -35.33 -17.64 -14.16
N GLY A 973 -34.87 -17.72 -12.91
CA GLY A 973 -34.81 -16.59 -11.98
C GLY A 973 -33.63 -15.66 -12.18
N SER A 974 -32.63 -16.04 -13.00
CA SER A 974 -31.38 -15.28 -13.17
C SER A 974 -31.57 -13.81 -13.61
N PRO A 975 -32.57 -13.44 -14.43
CA PRO A 975 -32.81 -12.04 -14.76
C PRO A 975 -33.23 -11.20 -13.56
N ALA A 976 -34.07 -11.76 -12.67
CA ALA A 976 -34.45 -11.09 -11.43
C ALA A 976 -33.25 -10.94 -10.49
N PHE A 977 -32.44 -11.99 -10.34
CA PHE A 977 -31.20 -11.91 -9.56
C PHE A 977 -30.26 -10.82 -10.11
N ALA A 978 -30.03 -10.79 -11.42
CA ALA A 978 -29.18 -9.80 -12.09
C ALA A 978 -29.68 -8.37 -11.88
N PHE A 979 -31.01 -8.15 -11.88
CA PHE A 979 -31.63 -6.88 -11.54
C PHE A 979 -31.34 -6.49 -10.09
N PHE A 980 -31.60 -7.38 -9.11
CA PHE A 980 -31.41 -7.06 -7.69
C PHE A 980 -29.97 -6.74 -7.31
N ILE A 981 -29.00 -7.50 -7.83
CA ILE A 981 -27.57 -7.27 -7.53
C ILE A 981 -27.00 -6.02 -8.23
N SER A 982 -27.65 -5.54 -9.28
CA SER A 982 -27.26 -4.34 -10.04
C SER A 982 -27.91 -3.07 -9.50
N ARG A 983 -28.75 -3.16 -8.47
CA ARG A 983 -29.26 -1.99 -7.75
C ARG A 983 -28.14 -1.40 -6.90
N SER A 984 -28.22 -0.08 -6.69
CA SER A 984 -27.37 0.61 -5.74
C SER A 984 -27.47 -0.06 -4.35
N ALA A 985 -26.31 -0.31 -3.77
CA ALA A 985 -26.09 -0.84 -2.44
C ALA A 985 -25.54 0.26 -1.49
N GLU A 986 -25.95 1.52 -1.72
CA GLU A 986 -25.59 2.72 -0.93
C GLU A 986 -25.73 2.49 0.58
N THR A 987 -26.68 1.66 1.00
CA THR A 987 -27.02 1.45 2.41
C THR A 987 -26.12 0.48 3.19
N GLU A 988 -25.24 -0.26 2.52
CA GLU A 988 -24.36 -1.27 3.17
C GLU A 988 -23.03 -0.69 3.70
N ASP A 989 -22.56 0.46 3.18
CA ASP A 989 -21.34 1.12 3.67
C ASP A 989 -21.60 2.05 4.87
N ARG A 990 -22.87 2.16 5.30
CA ARG A 990 -23.23 2.84 6.54
C ARG A 990 -23.01 1.88 7.71
N LEU A 991 -22.02 2.18 8.54
CA LEU A 991 -21.81 1.48 9.81
C LEU A 991 -23.12 1.58 10.62
N ARG A 992 -23.84 0.47 10.78
CA ARG A 992 -25.03 0.41 11.65
C ARG A 992 -24.58 0.36 13.09
N ILE A 993 -24.43 1.53 13.69
CA ILE A 993 -24.06 1.70 15.09
C ILE A 993 -25.34 1.61 15.95
N SER A 994 -25.27 0.96 17.11
CA SER A 994 -26.40 0.96 18.04
C SER A 994 -26.65 2.37 18.58
N ALA A 995 -27.89 2.72 18.92
CA ALA A 995 -28.20 4.05 19.47
C ALA A 995 -27.39 4.37 20.74
N ALA A 996 -27.09 3.36 21.56
CA ALA A 996 -26.25 3.50 22.74
C ALA A 996 -24.79 3.84 22.39
N ASP A 997 -24.22 3.15 21.40
CA ASP A 997 -22.86 3.44 20.94
C ASP A 997 -22.77 4.81 20.26
N ILE A 998 -23.78 5.22 19.49
CA ILE A 998 -23.87 6.60 18.94
C ILE A 998 -23.81 7.60 20.08
N HIS A 999 -24.61 7.40 21.12
CA HIS A 999 -24.65 8.31 22.26
C HIS A 999 -23.28 8.42 22.96
N VAL A 1000 -22.65 7.28 23.25
CA VAL A 1000 -21.31 7.25 23.87
C VAL A 1000 -20.27 7.96 22.99
N LEU A 1001 -20.26 7.68 21.69
CA LEU A 1001 -19.31 8.29 20.76
C LEU A 1001 -19.53 9.81 20.63
N ARG A 1002 -20.79 10.27 20.57
CA ARG A 1002 -21.13 11.71 20.56
C ARG A 1002 -20.68 12.40 21.84
N THR A 1003 -20.91 11.80 23.00
CA THR A 1003 -20.44 12.32 24.30
C THR A 1003 -18.92 12.44 24.35
N ILE A 1004 -18.18 11.40 23.91
CA ILE A 1004 -16.72 11.43 23.80
C ILE A 1004 -16.29 12.56 22.86
N ALA A 1005 -16.88 12.64 21.67
CA ALA A 1005 -16.53 13.64 20.67
C ALA A 1005 -16.80 15.07 21.17
N ARG A 1006 -17.91 15.31 21.87
CA ARG A 1006 -18.23 16.61 22.49
C ARG A 1006 -17.23 16.99 23.58
N ARG A 1007 -16.80 16.04 24.42
CA ARG A 1007 -15.72 16.25 25.42
C ARG A 1007 -14.39 16.53 24.74
N THR A 1008 -14.08 15.86 23.62
CA THR A 1008 -12.89 16.16 22.82
C THR A 1008 -12.95 17.55 22.19
N TRP A 1009 -14.09 17.96 21.64
CA TRP A 1009 -14.29 19.32 21.09
C TRP A 1009 -14.05 20.42 22.13
N HIS A 1010 -14.36 20.15 23.40
CA HIS A 1010 -14.09 21.09 24.49
C HIS A 1010 -12.62 21.53 24.57
N TYR A 1011 -11.67 20.68 24.16
CA TYR A 1011 -10.27 21.05 24.03
C TYR A 1011 -10.09 22.26 23.10
N PHE A 1012 -10.66 22.22 21.90
CA PHE A 1012 -10.54 23.31 20.95
C PHE A 1012 -11.33 24.54 21.37
N GLU A 1013 -12.49 24.38 22.00
CA GLU A 1013 -13.26 25.50 22.56
C GLU A 1013 -12.48 26.27 23.61
N THR A 1014 -11.76 25.57 24.49
CA THR A 1014 -11.03 26.18 25.60
C THR A 1014 -9.69 26.76 25.15
N PHE A 1015 -8.96 26.08 24.26
CA PHE A 1015 -7.56 26.41 23.99
C PHE A 1015 -7.30 27.12 22.65
N VAL A 1016 -8.26 27.11 21.70
CA VAL A 1016 -8.14 27.90 20.47
C VAL A 1016 -8.70 29.30 20.72
N THR A 1017 -7.82 30.20 21.14
CA THR A 1017 -8.17 31.56 21.57
C THR A 1017 -7.39 32.62 20.79
N ALA A 1018 -7.80 33.88 20.94
CA ALA A 1018 -7.07 35.01 20.35
C ALA A 1018 -5.63 35.13 20.87
N GLU A 1019 -5.35 34.74 22.13
CA GLU A 1019 -3.99 34.71 22.70
C GLU A 1019 -3.08 33.75 21.93
N HIS A 1020 -3.63 32.63 21.47
CA HIS A 1020 -2.94 31.63 20.66
C HIS A 1020 -3.15 31.85 19.16
N HIS A 1021 -3.51 33.07 18.72
CA HIS A 1021 -3.76 33.43 17.32
C HIS A 1021 -4.80 32.55 16.61
N ASN A 1022 -5.77 32.01 17.35
CA ASN A 1022 -6.76 31.05 16.87
C ASN A 1022 -6.14 29.78 16.29
N LEU A 1023 -4.96 29.38 16.78
CA LEU A 1023 -4.31 28.12 16.43
C LEU A 1023 -4.50 27.08 17.56
N PRO A 1024 -4.67 25.79 17.22
CA PRO A 1024 -4.77 24.72 18.22
C PRO A 1024 -3.39 24.43 18.84
N PRO A 1025 -3.26 24.39 20.18
CA PRO A 1025 -2.03 23.93 20.80
C PRO A 1025 -1.81 22.43 20.56
N ASP A 1026 -0.56 22.01 20.71
CA ASP A 1026 -0.12 20.62 20.49
C ASP A 1026 -0.52 19.69 21.64
N ASN A 1027 -0.40 20.15 22.88
CA ASN A 1027 -0.84 19.41 24.05
C ASN A 1027 -1.23 20.31 25.22
N PHE A 1028 -2.08 19.76 26.08
CA PHE A 1028 -2.41 20.27 27.40
C PHE A 1028 -2.09 19.19 28.43
N GLN A 1029 -1.33 19.55 29.44
CA GLN A 1029 -1.02 18.68 30.57
C GLN A 1029 -1.85 19.12 31.77
N GLU A 1030 -2.70 18.23 32.29
CA GLU A 1030 -3.56 18.54 33.44
C GLU A 1030 -2.84 18.32 34.78
N SER A 1031 -2.02 17.27 34.87
CA SER A 1031 -1.31 16.85 36.10
C SER A 1031 0.20 16.84 35.87
N PRO A 1032 1.03 17.33 36.82
CA PRO A 1032 0.68 17.79 38.18
C PRO A 1032 0.11 19.21 38.23
N ALA A 1033 0.23 19.99 37.16
CA ALA A 1033 -0.36 21.32 37.04
C ALA A 1033 -0.84 21.57 35.60
N PRO A 1034 -1.94 22.33 35.40
CA PRO A 1034 -2.43 22.75 34.09
C PRO A 1034 -1.38 23.55 33.31
N VAL A 1035 -0.87 22.99 32.21
CA VAL A 1035 0.09 23.65 31.31
C VAL A 1035 -0.34 23.42 29.86
N VAL A 1036 -0.51 24.50 29.11
CA VAL A 1036 -0.70 24.48 27.65
C VAL A 1036 0.65 24.65 27.00
N ALA A 1037 1.03 23.78 26.07
CA ALA A 1037 2.22 24.04 25.25
C ALA A 1037 1.87 25.05 24.17
N PRO A 1038 2.55 26.22 24.11
CA PRO A 1038 2.25 27.26 23.15
C PRO A 1038 2.87 26.92 21.78
N ARG A 1039 2.58 25.73 21.24
CA ARG A 1039 3.10 25.30 19.93
C ARG A 1039 2.04 24.58 19.10
N THR A 1040 2.14 24.64 17.78
CA THR A 1040 1.26 23.93 16.84
C THR A 1040 2.01 23.39 15.63
N SER A 1041 1.39 22.46 14.91
CA SER A 1041 1.88 21.85 13.68
C SER A 1041 0.87 21.99 12.53
N PRO A 1042 1.28 21.85 11.26
CA PRO A 1042 0.36 21.87 10.13
C PRO A 1042 -0.76 20.82 10.24
N THR A 1043 -0.46 19.62 10.74
CA THR A 1043 -1.49 18.58 10.97
C THR A 1043 -2.51 19.04 12.00
N ASN A 1044 -2.07 19.59 13.15
CA ASN A 1044 -2.96 20.03 14.21
C ASN A 1044 -3.92 21.12 13.70
N ILE A 1045 -3.42 22.07 12.91
CA ILE A 1045 -4.21 23.10 12.25
C ILE A 1045 -5.30 22.47 11.36
N GLY A 1046 -4.91 21.54 10.48
CA GLY A 1046 -5.88 20.89 9.59
C GLY A 1046 -6.93 20.06 10.33
N VAL A 1047 -6.53 19.31 11.37
CA VAL A 1047 -7.46 18.54 12.22
C VAL A 1047 -8.42 19.46 12.96
N TYR A 1048 -7.95 20.62 13.43
CA TYR A 1048 -8.82 21.61 14.05
C TYR A 1048 -9.86 22.14 13.07
N LEU A 1049 -9.46 22.54 11.85
CA LEU A 1049 -10.41 23.03 10.84
C LEU A 1049 -11.49 21.98 10.50
N LEU A 1050 -11.11 20.70 10.37
CA LEU A 1050 -12.08 19.61 10.24
C LEU A 1050 -12.98 19.47 11.46
N SER A 1051 -12.42 19.61 12.65
CA SER A 1051 -13.19 19.56 13.90
C SER A 1051 -14.20 20.70 13.98
N VAL A 1052 -13.90 21.88 13.42
CA VAL A 1052 -14.87 23.00 13.29
C VAL A 1052 -16.04 22.61 12.38
N VAL A 1053 -15.77 22.00 11.22
CA VAL A 1053 -16.81 21.48 10.31
C VAL A 1053 -17.67 20.44 11.05
N SER A 1054 -17.04 19.45 11.70
CA SER A 1054 -17.77 18.42 12.46
C SER A 1054 -18.56 18.99 13.63
N ALA A 1055 -18.02 19.97 14.37
CA ALA A 1055 -18.74 20.60 15.48
C ALA A 1055 -20.00 21.33 15.02
N ARG A 1056 -19.96 21.93 13.83
CA ARG A 1056 -21.13 22.50 13.18
C ARG A 1056 -22.12 21.41 12.80
N ASP A 1057 -21.66 20.30 12.21
CA ASP A 1057 -22.55 19.21 11.77
C ASP A 1057 -23.21 18.49 12.95
N PHE A 1058 -22.51 18.36 14.08
CA PHE A 1058 -23.07 17.87 15.34
C PHE A 1058 -24.03 18.86 16.02
N GLY A 1059 -24.07 20.11 15.56
CA GLY A 1059 -24.89 21.18 16.13
C GLY A 1059 -24.37 21.75 17.46
N TRP A 1060 -23.08 21.60 17.75
CA TRP A 1060 -22.45 22.20 18.94
C TRP A 1060 -22.15 23.69 18.76
N ILE A 1061 -21.95 24.13 17.52
CA ILE A 1061 -21.70 25.54 17.15
C ILE A 1061 -22.57 25.94 15.96
N SER A 1062 -22.85 27.24 15.81
CA SER A 1062 -23.60 27.76 14.67
C SER A 1062 -22.75 27.84 13.40
N LEU A 1063 -23.40 27.95 12.22
CA LEU A 1063 -22.68 28.21 10.95
C LEU A 1063 -21.87 29.52 11.02
N SER A 1064 -22.38 30.54 11.71
CA SER A 1064 -21.67 31.81 11.92
C SER A 1064 -20.40 31.62 12.76
N ASP A 1065 -20.45 30.80 13.81
CA ASP A 1065 -19.29 30.53 14.65
C ASP A 1065 -18.26 29.68 13.89
N ALA A 1066 -18.72 28.70 13.12
CA ALA A 1066 -17.85 27.84 12.31
C ALA A 1066 -17.09 28.65 11.26
N THR A 1067 -17.80 29.48 10.50
CA THR A 1067 -17.20 30.36 9.48
C THR A 1067 -16.23 31.36 10.11
N THR A 1068 -16.59 31.97 11.25
CA THR A 1068 -15.70 32.91 11.97
C THR A 1068 -14.41 32.22 12.42
N ARG A 1069 -14.50 31.00 12.97
CA ARG A 1069 -13.32 30.23 13.42
C ARG A 1069 -12.42 29.84 12.25
N ILE A 1070 -13.00 29.36 11.15
CA ILE A 1070 -12.26 29.01 9.93
C ILE A 1070 -11.54 30.26 9.38
N ASP A 1071 -12.27 31.36 9.21
CA ASP A 1071 -11.73 32.61 8.67
C ASP A 1071 -10.59 33.17 9.53
N ALA A 1072 -10.77 33.19 10.86
CA ALA A 1072 -9.74 33.64 11.79
C ALA A 1072 -8.47 32.77 11.73
N THR A 1073 -8.64 31.46 11.61
CA THR A 1073 -7.50 30.52 11.51
C THR A 1073 -6.79 30.66 10.17
N MET A 1074 -7.53 30.76 9.07
CA MET A 1074 -6.97 30.95 7.72
C MET A 1074 -6.21 32.27 7.61
N SER A 1075 -6.78 33.36 8.15
CA SER A 1075 -6.13 34.66 8.23
C SER A 1075 -4.79 34.57 8.99
N THR A 1076 -4.74 33.82 10.09
CA THR A 1076 -3.49 33.56 10.81
C THR A 1076 -2.49 32.80 9.93
N ILE A 1077 -2.90 31.69 9.29
CA ILE A 1077 -2.04 30.86 8.43
C ILE A 1077 -1.44 31.69 7.28
N GLU A 1078 -2.21 32.59 6.69
CA GLU A 1078 -1.75 33.46 5.62
C GLU A 1078 -0.64 34.42 6.06
N SER A 1079 -0.60 34.81 7.34
CA SER A 1079 0.45 35.66 7.89
C SER A 1079 1.72 34.89 8.31
N MET A 1080 1.63 33.56 8.45
CA MET A 1080 2.72 32.76 9.00
C MET A 1080 3.91 32.63 8.03
N PRO A 1081 5.17 32.68 8.52
CA PRO A 1081 6.36 32.42 7.70
C PRO A 1081 6.30 31.05 7.04
N ARG A 1082 6.56 30.99 5.73
CA ARG A 1082 6.46 29.77 4.90
C ARG A 1082 7.69 29.64 4.02
N GLU A 1083 8.01 28.41 3.62
CA GLU A 1083 9.08 28.11 2.67
C GLU A 1083 8.45 27.40 1.46
N ARG A 1084 8.52 28.05 0.28
CA ARG A 1084 7.93 27.55 -0.98
C ARG A 1084 6.46 27.13 -0.87
N GLY A 1085 5.69 27.87 -0.06
CA GLY A 1085 4.28 27.58 0.21
C GLY A 1085 4.01 26.58 1.33
N HIS A 1086 5.04 25.87 1.82
CA HIS A 1086 4.91 24.95 2.95
C HIS A 1086 5.07 25.67 4.30
N LEU A 1087 4.27 25.26 5.28
CA LEU A 1087 4.46 25.62 6.68
C LEU A 1087 5.63 24.83 7.29
N PHE A 1088 6.37 25.45 8.21
CA PHE A 1088 7.33 24.76 9.06
C PHE A 1088 6.61 23.80 10.03
N ASN A 1089 7.33 22.81 10.55
CA ASN A 1089 6.69 21.79 11.39
C ASN A 1089 6.13 22.33 12.71
N TRP A 1090 6.77 23.35 13.27
CA TRP A 1090 6.43 23.87 14.60
C TRP A 1090 6.40 25.39 14.58
N TYR A 1091 5.32 25.95 15.12
CA TYR A 1091 5.18 27.37 15.39
C TYR A 1091 4.82 27.59 16.84
N ASP A 1092 5.35 28.66 17.43
CA ASP A 1092 4.86 29.16 18.69
C ASP A 1092 3.49 29.83 18.48
N THR A 1093 2.45 29.38 19.16
CA THR A 1093 1.08 29.89 18.94
C THR A 1093 0.86 31.29 19.50
N THR A 1094 1.71 31.75 20.41
CA THR A 1094 1.61 33.09 21.03
C THR A 1094 2.41 34.15 20.28
N THR A 1095 3.38 33.76 19.45
CA THR A 1095 4.25 34.69 18.73
C THR A 1095 4.27 34.49 17.21
N LEU A 1096 3.69 33.40 16.71
CA LEU A 1096 3.73 32.95 15.31
C LEU A 1096 5.14 32.69 14.76
N LYS A 1097 6.16 32.65 15.64
CA LYS A 1097 7.53 32.37 15.24
C LYS A 1097 7.73 30.87 15.01
N PRO A 1098 8.37 30.48 13.90
CA PRO A 1098 8.80 29.10 13.72
C PRO A 1098 9.76 28.67 14.84
N LEU A 1099 9.56 27.46 15.37
CA LEU A 1099 10.38 26.89 16.43
C LEU A 1099 11.54 26.08 15.84
N TYR A 1100 12.74 26.23 16.42
CA TYR A 1100 13.93 25.52 15.96
C TYR A 1100 13.98 24.06 16.48
N PRO A 1101 14.51 23.11 15.68
CA PRO A 1101 15.06 23.29 14.33
C PRO A 1101 13.97 23.52 13.27
N LEU A 1102 14.27 24.36 12.27
CA LEU A 1102 13.35 24.62 11.16
C LEU A 1102 13.43 23.47 10.15
N TYR A 1103 12.31 22.81 9.93
CA TYR A 1103 12.16 21.81 8.87
C TYR A 1103 10.71 21.77 8.37
N ILE A 1104 10.53 21.21 7.18
CA ILE A 1104 9.22 20.93 6.60
C ILE A 1104 8.96 19.44 6.70
N SER A 1105 7.84 19.05 7.30
CA SER A 1105 7.33 17.68 7.27
C SER A 1105 6.41 17.52 6.06
N ALA A 1106 6.79 16.63 5.15
CA ALA A 1106 5.96 16.29 3.98
C ALA A 1106 4.66 15.59 4.42
N VAL A 1107 4.70 14.82 5.51
CA VAL A 1107 3.52 14.15 6.08
C VAL A 1107 2.55 15.19 6.63
N ASP A 1108 3.01 16.14 7.44
CA ASP A 1108 2.13 17.14 8.03
C ASP A 1108 1.60 18.15 7.00
N SER A 1109 2.44 18.49 6.01
CA SER A 1109 1.99 19.27 4.85
C SER A 1109 0.91 18.53 4.05
N GLY A 1110 1.08 17.22 3.84
CA GLY A 1110 0.11 16.37 3.15
C GLY A 1110 -1.20 16.26 3.91
N ASN A 1111 -1.15 16.05 5.23
CA ASN A 1111 -2.31 16.04 6.10
C ASN A 1111 -3.07 17.36 6.04
N LEU A 1112 -2.38 18.50 6.20
CA LEU A 1112 -3.01 19.81 6.09
C LEU A 1112 -3.66 20.01 4.73
N ALA A 1113 -2.98 19.67 3.64
CA ALA A 1113 -3.55 19.79 2.29
C ALA A 1113 -4.81 18.93 2.12
N GLY A 1114 -4.79 17.67 2.57
CA GLY A 1114 -5.96 16.79 2.53
C GLY A 1114 -7.13 17.32 3.37
N HIS A 1115 -6.84 17.83 4.57
CA HIS A 1115 -7.85 18.44 5.43
C HIS A 1115 -8.44 19.71 4.80
N LEU A 1116 -7.62 20.57 4.20
CA LEU A 1116 -8.09 21.79 3.52
C LEU A 1116 -8.97 21.47 2.31
N VAL A 1117 -8.72 20.39 1.57
CA VAL A 1117 -9.61 19.94 0.48
C VAL A 1117 -11.01 19.62 1.02
N ALA A 1118 -11.10 18.88 2.13
CA ALA A 1118 -12.38 18.55 2.75
C ALA A 1118 -13.08 19.80 3.33
N VAL A 1119 -12.34 20.71 3.97
CA VAL A 1119 -12.88 21.98 4.47
C VAL A 1119 -13.39 22.86 3.31
N ALA A 1120 -12.64 22.95 2.22
CA ALA A 1120 -13.04 23.71 1.03
C ALA A 1120 -14.32 23.14 0.40
N ALA A 1121 -14.43 21.81 0.33
CA ALA A 1121 -15.64 21.14 -0.14
C ALA A 1121 -16.85 21.45 0.76
N ALA A 1122 -16.69 21.36 2.09
CA ALA A 1122 -17.75 21.73 3.04
C ALA A 1122 -18.16 23.20 2.89
N CYS A 1123 -17.21 24.12 2.72
CA CYS A 1123 -17.52 25.53 2.47
C CYS A 1123 -18.24 25.75 1.13
N ALA A 1124 -17.89 25.00 0.08
CA ALA A 1124 -18.59 25.06 -1.20
C ALA A 1124 -20.05 24.56 -1.07
N GLU A 1125 -20.27 23.44 -0.38
CA GLU A 1125 -21.61 22.92 -0.09
C GLU A 1125 -22.43 23.94 0.71
N TRP A 1126 -21.84 24.54 1.75
CA TRP A 1126 -22.49 25.59 2.52
C TRP A 1126 -22.85 26.82 1.69
N ALA A 1127 -22.04 27.15 0.68
CA ALA A 1127 -22.26 28.28 -0.21
C ALA A 1127 -23.34 28.01 -1.27
N GLU A 1128 -23.51 26.75 -1.70
CA GLU A 1128 -24.55 26.36 -2.66
C GLU A 1128 -25.96 26.47 -2.07
N ALA A 1129 -26.14 26.07 -0.81
CA ALA A 1129 -27.44 26.10 -0.13
C ALA A 1129 -27.40 26.68 1.31
N PRO A 1130 -27.07 27.97 1.51
CA PRO A 1130 -26.86 28.53 2.85
C PRO A 1130 -28.08 28.38 3.77
N ALA A 1131 -29.29 28.50 3.22
CA ALA A 1131 -30.53 28.43 3.98
C ALA A 1131 -30.75 27.08 4.68
N VAL A 1132 -30.34 25.98 4.04
CA VAL A 1132 -30.43 24.62 4.61
C VAL A 1132 -29.48 24.46 5.79
N HIS A 1133 -28.39 25.22 5.77
CA HIS A 1133 -27.27 25.06 6.69
C HIS A 1133 -27.27 26.04 7.86
N LEU A 1134 -28.17 27.03 7.86
CA LEU A 1134 -28.36 28.00 8.94
C LEU A 1134 -28.84 27.36 10.25
N GLN A 1135 -29.66 26.29 10.14
CA GLN A 1135 -30.12 25.53 11.30
C GLN A 1135 -29.22 24.29 11.47
N GLY A 1136 -28.64 24.12 12.66
CA GLY A 1136 -27.86 22.93 13.01
C GLY A 1136 -28.71 21.82 13.63
N ASP A 1137 -28.13 20.64 13.82
CA ASP A 1137 -28.80 19.54 14.52
C ASP A 1137 -28.96 19.84 16.02
N PHE A 1138 -30.20 19.98 16.48
CA PHE A 1138 -30.49 20.24 17.90
C PHE A 1138 -30.06 19.09 18.83
N GLU A 1139 -29.73 17.91 18.30
CA GLU A 1139 -29.16 16.81 19.08
C GLU A 1139 -27.85 17.19 19.78
N GLY A 1140 -27.07 18.13 19.23
CA GLY A 1140 -25.87 18.66 19.87
C GLY A 1140 -26.11 19.26 21.27
N ILE A 1141 -27.31 19.80 21.51
CA ILE A 1141 -27.72 20.31 22.83
C ILE A 1141 -27.85 19.14 23.81
N LEU A 1142 -28.40 18.01 23.37
CA LEU A 1142 -28.57 16.82 24.22
C LEU A 1142 -27.24 16.20 24.62
N ASP A 1143 -26.22 16.24 23.75
CA ASP A 1143 -24.86 15.79 24.09
C ASP A 1143 -24.31 16.58 25.29
N THR A 1144 -24.50 17.91 25.29
CA THR A 1144 -24.05 18.79 26.37
C THR A 1144 -24.85 18.54 27.66
N VAL A 1145 -26.17 18.33 27.55
CA VAL A 1145 -27.03 17.96 28.68
C VAL A 1145 -26.59 16.64 29.30
N THR A 1146 -26.26 15.62 28.49
CA THR A 1146 -25.76 14.34 28.98
C THR A 1146 -24.43 14.51 29.73
N ILE A 1147 -23.46 15.26 29.20
CA ILE A 1147 -22.18 15.48 29.89
C ILE A 1147 -22.39 16.15 31.24
N LEU A 1148 -23.31 17.12 31.32
CA LEU A 1148 -23.64 17.80 32.56
C LEU A 1148 -24.30 16.85 33.57
N ASP A 1149 -25.15 15.93 33.12
CA ASP A 1149 -25.75 14.89 33.96
C ASP A 1149 -24.70 13.90 34.49
N GLU A 1150 -23.81 13.41 33.63
CA GLU A 1150 -22.68 12.54 34.01
C GLU A 1150 -21.76 13.24 35.02
N SER A 1151 -21.42 14.51 34.78
CA SER A 1151 -20.59 15.31 35.69
C SER A 1151 -21.29 15.54 37.04
N LEU A 1152 -22.61 15.75 37.03
CA LEU A 1152 -23.40 15.89 38.25
C LEU A 1152 -23.46 14.57 39.03
N ALA A 1153 -23.45 13.41 38.35
CA ALA A 1153 -23.42 12.10 38.98
C ALA A 1153 -22.07 11.78 39.64
N GLU A 1154 -20.95 12.21 39.05
CA GLU A 1154 -19.59 12.03 39.60
C GLU A 1154 -19.37 12.82 40.90
N LEU A 1155 -20.10 13.91 41.12
CA LEU A 1155 -20.00 14.70 42.35
C LEU A 1155 -20.52 13.92 43.59
N PRO A 1156 -19.73 13.86 44.70
CA PRO A 1156 -20.14 13.18 45.92
C PRO A 1156 -21.46 13.71 46.50
N ASP A 1157 -22.39 12.82 46.90
CA ASP A 1157 -23.62 13.20 47.63
C ASP A 1157 -23.42 13.33 49.15
N ASP A 1158 -22.29 13.89 49.57
CA ASP A 1158 -21.88 13.93 50.97
C ASP A 1158 -22.47 15.12 51.75
N ARG A 1159 -22.94 16.16 51.05
CA ARG A 1159 -23.47 17.40 51.66
C ARG A 1159 -24.99 17.49 51.57
N ARG A 1160 -25.67 17.17 52.68
CA ARG A 1160 -27.14 17.21 52.82
C ARG A 1160 -27.78 18.57 52.43
N GLN A 1161 -27.06 19.68 52.60
CA GLN A 1161 -27.52 21.03 52.23
C GLN A 1161 -27.58 21.27 50.71
N LEU A 1162 -26.84 20.50 49.91
CA LEU A 1162 -26.78 20.66 48.44
C LEU A 1162 -27.80 19.78 47.70
N ARG A 1163 -28.45 18.83 48.38
CA ARG A 1163 -29.45 17.93 47.78
C ARG A 1163 -30.61 18.64 47.07
N PRO A 1164 -31.21 19.72 47.63
CA PRO A 1164 -32.26 20.45 46.92
C PRO A 1164 -31.77 21.13 45.64
N LEU A 1165 -30.52 21.58 45.61
CA LEU A 1165 -29.90 22.16 44.42
C LEU A 1165 -29.65 21.07 43.37
N ARG A 1166 -29.14 19.90 43.78
CA ARG A 1166 -28.94 18.74 42.91
C ARG A 1166 -30.24 18.29 42.25
N GLN A 1167 -31.32 18.19 43.03
CA GLN A 1167 -32.64 17.83 42.50
C GLN A 1167 -33.15 18.87 41.50
N ARG A 1168 -33.03 20.17 41.81
CA ARG A 1168 -33.41 21.23 40.88
C ARG A 1168 -32.61 21.19 39.58
N LEU A 1169 -31.33 20.86 39.64
CA LEU A 1169 -30.50 20.69 38.44
C LEU A 1169 -30.98 19.52 37.60
N ALA A 1170 -31.21 18.35 38.21
CA ALA A 1170 -31.77 17.18 37.52
C ALA A 1170 -33.11 17.50 36.84
N ASP A 1171 -34.06 18.12 37.56
CA ASP A 1171 -35.37 18.50 37.01
C ASP A 1171 -35.24 19.47 35.82
N ARG A 1172 -34.22 20.36 35.82
CA ARG A 1172 -33.94 21.29 34.74
C ARG A 1172 -33.32 20.61 33.52
N LEU A 1173 -32.43 19.64 33.73
CA LEU A 1173 -31.84 18.83 32.66
C LEU A 1173 -32.94 18.00 31.96
N ASP A 1174 -33.83 17.37 32.73
CA ASP A 1174 -34.99 16.66 32.20
C ASP A 1174 -35.96 17.58 31.46
N GLY A 1175 -36.12 18.82 31.94
CA GLY A 1175 -36.89 19.85 31.25
C GLY A 1175 -36.29 20.22 29.89
N MET A 1176 -34.96 20.39 29.83
CA MET A 1176 -34.24 20.72 28.61
C MET A 1176 -34.33 19.59 27.57
N ARG A 1177 -34.15 18.33 28.00
CA ARG A 1177 -34.26 17.16 27.13
C ARG A 1177 -35.64 17.10 26.46
N ARG A 1178 -36.71 17.24 27.24
CA ARG A 1178 -38.09 17.30 26.71
C ARG A 1178 -38.33 18.46 25.76
N ALA A 1179 -37.75 19.63 26.02
CA ALA A 1179 -37.91 20.79 25.14
C ALA A 1179 -37.25 20.55 23.77
N VAL A 1180 -36.04 20.00 23.75
CA VAL A 1180 -35.31 19.68 22.51
C VAL A 1180 -36.02 18.57 21.73
N GLU A 1181 -36.47 17.51 22.40
CA GLU A 1181 -37.24 16.43 21.77
C GLU A 1181 -38.56 16.94 21.16
N SER A 1182 -39.23 17.89 21.82
CA SER A 1182 -40.44 18.54 21.31
C SER A 1182 -40.15 19.36 20.04
N ILE A 1183 -39.04 20.10 20.01
CA ILE A 1183 -38.62 20.87 18.82
C ILE A 1183 -38.31 19.93 17.65
N LYS A 1184 -37.59 18.82 17.90
CA LYS A 1184 -37.28 17.81 16.87
C LYS A 1184 -38.53 17.12 16.32
N ALA A 1185 -39.60 17.02 17.11
CA ALA A 1185 -40.86 16.40 16.68
C ALA A 1185 -41.74 17.32 15.82
N GLN A 1186 -41.37 18.60 15.63
CA GLN A 1186 -42.15 19.53 14.80
C GLN A 1186 -41.92 19.28 13.30
N PRO A 1187 -42.99 19.14 12.49
CA PRO A 1187 -42.88 18.77 11.07
C PRO A 1187 -42.18 19.81 10.18
N GLU A 1188 -42.11 21.08 10.59
CA GLU A 1188 -41.36 22.13 9.86
C GLU A 1188 -39.83 21.98 10.00
N MET A 1189 -39.36 21.13 10.91
CA MET A 1189 -37.95 20.88 11.21
C MET A 1189 -37.49 19.49 10.73
N ALA A 1190 -38.37 18.75 10.06
CA ALA A 1190 -38.09 17.44 9.47
C ALA A 1190 -37.83 17.60 7.95
N SER A 1191 -36.73 18.27 7.59
CA SER A 1191 -36.22 18.32 6.21
C SER A 1191 -34.77 17.90 6.16
#